data_AF-A0A2J6X803-F1
#
_entry.id   AF-A0A2J6X803-F1
#
_cell.length_a   1.000
_cell.length_b   1.000
_cell.length_c   1.000
_cell.angle_alpha   90.00
_cell.angle_beta   90.00
_cell.angle_gamma   90.00
#
_symmetry.space_group_name_H-M   'P 1'
#
loop_
_entity.id
_entity.type
_entity.pdbx_description
1 polymer ?
#
loop_
_entity_poly.entity_id
_entity_poly.type
_entity_poly.pdbx_seq_one_letter_code
_entity_poly.pdbx_strand_id
1 'polypeptide(L)'
;VTEEIEKLLEEFLKPYIRTSTSTENTNVTSTSTENTNVWISGFFGSGKSYFAKMIGYLVGNPKLQSGLTAHDRFRERLNASTKKDFIIGMLSALEKIKAEVVIFEIIKDSSYSENETIQKIMLKKLLQKLGYAEDLNVSSIEYDLEKYGYYNDFKAYLRQKNPDPERIMDNQGVFRKYLIDYLTNKAGFSSEDAKDFLQSALQNYSEELTPDSFTKICLEISNKIKGRIVFIIDEIGSFVTSQRDDNRYLTQLQGISESFSKNGKGKLWLIVTSQEKLDQISQVIEKKNNLSKIIDRFPISLDLTSKNVDEVVRKRMLEKKTEKISDLESLFNSKKGNIQTITDIKKVTYPKTENFDSFKDYYPFFTYHIQRLIPDLIQSPTGSDYAQANERKLISIVDTILKRLKDEEYTRCVNLVDVFDSLGVKYFGSGVIEHISNLDKGFENLNDPIKSSDVMKALEIMRNVKMSSNEDVIAKVLVSDLNQNIYDIKEYVHKCIEFLKEDQQVTVYDGQIEIVSDVEREFISYKNKQGISLPEIKKQIEEILQNSLSLSFKYKAGPSIPIEWSYNDDKRWGKPGGILVKVFPFKGMEDQIANLESESANHKETIYVIPTSIDDIEEKIVEIEKTKKAIDNFQSDKSSEKFNDIRSKYESIIKEKFKELGREIRSALDKGIIIYNYTKTDVNGRLEDSIREMINSNVISNYYPNITSQTASIEDVKKVLKEPKGKLYSIRSDNDHAVFDKDGELIEGHKLINHISQFIKKNTRGSDIIDNFTRSPYGWTQETIMYAVA
;
A
#
# COMPACT_ATOMS: atom_id res chain seq x y z
N VAL A 1 -27.62 -22.71 -8.51
CA VAL A 1 -27.13 -21.96 -7.32
C VAL A 1 -25.62 -22.22 -7.24
N THR A 2 -24.79 -21.31 -6.71
CA THR A 2 -23.34 -21.57 -6.54
C THR A 2 -23.07 -22.28 -5.21
N GLU A 3 -21.95 -23.01 -5.09
CA GLU A 3 -21.61 -23.75 -3.86
C GLU A 3 -21.48 -22.84 -2.63
N GLU A 4 -20.98 -21.61 -2.81
CA GLU A 4 -20.88 -20.62 -1.73
C GLU A 4 -22.26 -20.21 -1.21
N ILE A 5 -23.22 -19.95 -2.10
CA ILE A 5 -24.60 -19.61 -1.73
C ILE A 5 -25.28 -20.79 -1.03
N GLU A 6 -24.99 -22.02 -1.43
CA GLU A 6 -25.50 -23.22 -0.75
C GLU A 6 -24.94 -23.35 0.66
N LYS A 7 -23.66 -23.03 0.87
CA LYS A 7 -23.04 -23.00 2.20
C LYS A 7 -23.66 -21.91 3.09
N LEU A 8 -23.84 -20.69 2.57
CA LEU A 8 -24.48 -19.60 3.32
C LEU A 8 -25.95 -19.92 3.66
N LEU A 9 -26.67 -20.58 2.75
CA LEU A 9 -28.02 -21.08 3.03
C LEU A 9 -28.01 -22.12 4.14
N GLU A 10 -27.06 -23.04 4.14
CA GLU A 10 -26.91 -24.05 5.19
C GLU A 10 -26.62 -23.41 6.55
N GLU A 11 -25.74 -22.41 6.60
CA GLU A 11 -25.38 -21.65 7.81
C GLU A 11 -26.59 -20.89 8.39
N PHE A 12 -27.48 -20.37 7.54
CA PHE A 12 -28.72 -19.72 7.98
C PHE A 12 -29.84 -20.71 8.36
N LEU A 13 -30.13 -21.67 7.49
CA LEU A 13 -31.31 -22.53 7.61
C LEU A 13 -31.19 -23.51 8.79
N LYS A 14 -29.98 -23.99 9.12
CA LYS A 14 -29.76 -24.89 10.27
C LYS A 14 -30.20 -24.28 11.61
N PRO A 15 -29.69 -23.11 12.04
CA PRO A 15 -30.15 -22.50 13.29
C PRO A 15 -31.63 -22.11 13.20
N TYR A 16 -32.10 -21.59 12.07
CA TYR A 16 -33.51 -21.23 11.89
C TYR A 16 -34.46 -22.41 12.14
N ILE A 17 -34.17 -23.56 11.55
CA ILE A 17 -34.97 -24.78 11.75
C ILE A 17 -34.80 -25.30 13.18
N ARG A 18 -33.59 -25.34 13.74
CA ARG A 18 -33.34 -25.89 15.09
C ARG A 18 -34.14 -25.16 16.17
N THR A 19 -34.26 -23.84 16.09
CA THR A 19 -35.04 -23.03 17.04
C THR A 19 -36.53 -23.37 17.07
N SER A 20 -37.08 -24.17 16.14
CA SER A 20 -38.51 -24.60 16.17
C SER A 20 -38.71 -25.84 17.03
N THR A 21 -37.69 -26.70 17.14
CA THR A 21 -37.76 -27.98 17.85
C THR A 21 -37.66 -27.85 19.37
N SER A 22 -37.12 -26.74 19.88
CA SER A 22 -36.94 -26.51 21.32
C SER A 22 -38.18 -25.95 22.03
N THR A 23 -39.17 -25.43 21.29
CA THR A 23 -40.38 -24.83 21.90
C THR A 23 -41.46 -25.86 22.27
N GLU A 24 -41.36 -27.11 21.82
CA GLU A 24 -42.36 -28.16 22.10
C GLU A 24 -41.89 -29.20 23.12
N ASN A 25 -40.59 -29.31 23.40
CA ASN A 25 -40.04 -30.24 24.38
C ASN A 25 -39.39 -29.50 25.57
N THR A 26 -40.13 -29.38 26.66
CA THR A 26 -39.60 -29.03 27.98
C THR A 26 -38.64 -30.14 28.43
N ASN A 27 -37.33 -30.01 28.14
CA ASN A 27 -36.17 -30.59 28.85
C ASN A 27 -34.91 -30.69 27.95
N VAL A 28 -34.56 -29.64 27.21
CA VAL A 28 -33.22 -29.52 26.59
C VAL A 28 -32.64 -28.16 26.92
N THR A 29 -31.40 -28.18 27.42
CA THR A 29 -30.59 -27.08 27.96
C THR A 29 -30.56 -25.81 27.10
N SER A 30 -31.40 -24.84 27.46
CA SER A 30 -31.22 -23.37 27.53
C SER A 30 -30.29 -22.57 26.58
N THR A 31 -29.92 -23.04 25.39
CA THR A 31 -28.94 -22.30 24.53
C THR A 31 -29.39 -21.96 23.10
N SER A 32 -30.59 -22.37 22.62
CA SER A 32 -30.93 -22.23 21.19
C SER A 32 -31.94 -21.13 20.81
N THR A 33 -32.56 -20.46 21.77
CA THR A 33 -33.59 -19.43 21.50
C THR A 33 -33.05 -18.01 21.40
N GLU A 34 -31.78 -17.78 21.76
CA GLU A 34 -31.15 -16.45 21.78
C GLU A 34 -30.50 -16.07 20.43
N ASN A 35 -30.28 -17.04 19.54
CA ASN A 35 -29.59 -16.87 18.25
C ASN A 35 -30.56 -16.59 17.10
N THR A 36 -31.31 -15.48 17.16
CA THR A 36 -32.30 -15.11 16.12
C THR A 36 -31.92 -13.88 15.29
N ASN A 37 -30.75 -13.30 15.55
CA ASN A 37 -30.23 -12.13 14.84
C ASN A 37 -29.17 -12.57 13.81
N VAL A 38 -29.33 -12.14 12.56
CA VAL A 38 -28.47 -12.49 11.42
C VAL A 38 -27.89 -11.25 10.76
N TRP A 39 -26.58 -11.22 10.61
CA TRP A 39 -25.84 -10.15 9.94
C TRP A 39 -25.34 -10.64 8.58
N ILE A 40 -25.77 -10.00 7.49
CA ILE A 40 -25.33 -10.31 6.14
C ILE A 40 -24.34 -9.23 5.69
N SER A 41 -23.08 -9.60 5.55
CA SER A 41 -21.98 -8.69 5.20
C SER A 41 -21.44 -8.94 3.79
N GLY A 42 -20.72 -7.97 3.24
CA GLY A 42 -20.13 -8.05 1.90
C GLY A 42 -20.00 -6.68 1.24
N PHE A 43 -19.14 -6.56 0.24
CA PHE A 43 -18.90 -5.31 -0.49
C PHE A 43 -20.13 -4.82 -1.28
N PHE A 44 -20.18 -3.54 -1.65
CA PHE A 44 -21.30 -3.03 -2.45
C PHE A 44 -21.43 -3.77 -3.78
N GLY A 45 -22.63 -4.28 -4.08
CA GLY A 45 -22.88 -5.09 -5.26
C GLY A 45 -22.69 -6.60 -5.08
N SER A 46 -22.21 -7.09 -3.94
CA SER A 46 -22.00 -8.54 -3.67
C SER A 46 -23.28 -9.40 -3.63
N GLY A 47 -24.45 -8.81 -3.90
CA GLY A 47 -25.73 -9.51 -3.87
C GLY A 47 -26.40 -9.65 -2.49
N LYS A 48 -25.92 -8.98 -1.43
CA LYS A 48 -26.50 -9.05 -0.06
C LYS A 48 -28.02 -8.89 -0.03
N SER A 49 -28.52 -7.80 -0.60
CA SER A 49 -29.96 -7.48 -0.69
C SER A 49 -30.74 -8.57 -1.41
N TYR A 50 -30.17 -9.13 -2.48
CA TYR A 50 -30.78 -10.23 -3.22
C TYR A 50 -30.79 -11.52 -2.38
N PHE A 51 -29.69 -11.82 -1.70
CA PHE A 51 -29.56 -12.99 -0.83
C PHE A 51 -30.50 -12.91 0.39
N ALA A 52 -30.59 -11.75 1.04
CA ALA A 52 -31.51 -11.49 2.15
C ALA A 52 -32.98 -11.64 1.71
N LYS A 53 -33.34 -11.08 0.55
CA LYS A 53 -34.68 -11.27 -0.04
C LYS A 53 -34.94 -12.73 -0.34
N MET A 54 -33.97 -13.45 -0.93
CA MET A 54 -34.08 -14.88 -1.20
C MET A 54 -34.35 -15.68 0.08
N ILE A 55 -33.61 -15.41 1.17
CA ILE A 55 -33.88 -15.99 2.49
C ILE A 55 -35.33 -15.70 2.92
N GLY A 56 -35.79 -14.46 2.80
CA GLY A 56 -37.17 -14.07 3.12
C GLY A 56 -38.21 -14.85 2.32
N TYR A 57 -38.01 -15.03 1.02
CA TYR A 57 -38.89 -15.83 0.17
C TYR A 57 -38.86 -17.31 0.53
N LEU A 58 -37.70 -17.86 0.89
CA LEU A 58 -37.59 -19.26 1.32
C LEU A 58 -38.25 -19.50 2.67
N VAL A 59 -38.16 -18.55 3.59
CA VAL A 59 -38.76 -18.69 4.92
C VAL A 59 -40.28 -18.45 4.89
N GLY A 60 -40.74 -17.44 4.16
CA GLY A 60 -42.18 -17.13 4.07
C GLY A 60 -42.95 -18.02 3.08
N ASN A 61 -42.24 -18.67 2.15
CA ASN A 61 -42.77 -19.49 1.06
C ASN A 61 -44.09 -18.97 0.43
N PRO A 62 -44.16 -17.71 -0.02
CA PRO A 62 -45.38 -17.16 -0.58
C PRO A 62 -45.71 -17.80 -1.94
N LYS A 63 -46.99 -17.77 -2.32
CA LYS A 63 -47.41 -18.02 -3.69
C LYS A 63 -46.97 -16.87 -4.59
N LEU A 64 -46.28 -17.19 -5.68
CA LEU A 64 -45.81 -16.23 -6.67
C LEU A 64 -46.90 -15.97 -7.72
N GLN A 65 -46.75 -14.89 -8.51
CA GLN A 65 -47.68 -14.56 -9.60
C GLN A 65 -47.81 -15.67 -10.64
N SER A 66 -46.78 -16.50 -10.80
CA SER A 66 -46.79 -17.68 -11.68
C SER A 66 -47.64 -18.85 -11.14
N GLY A 67 -48.20 -18.75 -9.94
CA GLY A 67 -48.94 -19.81 -9.26
C GLY A 67 -48.06 -20.81 -8.49
N LEU A 68 -46.76 -20.84 -8.76
CA LEU A 68 -45.77 -21.66 -8.03
C LEU A 68 -45.43 -21.04 -6.66
N THR A 69 -44.99 -21.87 -5.71
CA THR A 69 -44.42 -21.38 -4.45
C THR A 69 -42.96 -20.94 -4.64
N ALA A 70 -42.44 -20.14 -3.71
CA ALA A 70 -41.02 -19.77 -3.72
C ALA A 70 -40.10 -21.01 -3.65
N HIS A 71 -40.50 -22.04 -2.90
CA HIS A 71 -39.78 -23.31 -2.82
C HIS A 71 -39.75 -24.03 -4.16
N ASP A 72 -40.89 -24.13 -4.87
CA ASP A 72 -40.95 -24.78 -6.19
C ASP A 72 -40.00 -24.11 -7.19
N ARG A 73 -40.02 -22.77 -7.23
CA ARG A 73 -39.14 -22.00 -8.09
C ARG A 73 -37.67 -22.16 -7.73
N PHE A 74 -37.36 -22.33 -6.44
CA PHE A 74 -36.00 -22.53 -5.99
C PHE A 74 -35.49 -23.95 -6.31
N ARG A 75 -36.34 -24.98 -6.20
CA ARG A 75 -36.00 -26.38 -6.54
C ARG A 75 -35.49 -26.51 -7.99
N GLU A 76 -36.09 -25.78 -8.94
CA GLU A 76 -35.63 -25.75 -10.34
C GLU A 76 -34.17 -25.28 -10.48
N ARG A 77 -33.70 -24.39 -9.60
CA ARG A 77 -32.34 -23.83 -9.63
C ARG A 77 -31.28 -24.72 -8.96
N LEU A 78 -31.69 -25.82 -8.33
CA LEU A 78 -30.81 -26.79 -7.67
C LEU A 78 -30.43 -27.98 -8.58
N ASN A 79 -30.87 -28.02 -9.84
CA ASN A 79 -30.63 -29.17 -10.72
C ASN A 79 -29.15 -29.49 -10.98
N ALA A 80 -28.26 -28.50 -10.90
CA ALA A 80 -26.81 -28.67 -11.04
C ALA A 80 -26.06 -28.75 -9.69
N SER A 81 -26.78 -28.79 -8.56
CA SER A 81 -26.21 -28.79 -7.20
C SER A 81 -25.86 -30.20 -6.73
N THR A 82 -24.67 -30.37 -6.16
CA THR A 82 -24.27 -31.61 -5.47
C THR A 82 -24.93 -31.77 -4.11
N LYS A 83 -25.48 -30.69 -3.51
CA LYS A 83 -26.20 -30.68 -2.23
C LYS A 83 -27.72 -30.64 -2.38
N LYS A 84 -28.24 -30.90 -3.59
CA LYS A 84 -29.67 -30.78 -3.93
C LYS A 84 -30.59 -31.44 -2.89
N ASP A 85 -30.38 -32.71 -2.57
CA ASP A 85 -31.26 -33.46 -1.66
C ASP A 85 -31.23 -32.92 -0.23
N PHE A 86 -30.05 -32.48 0.23
CA PHE A 86 -29.89 -31.86 1.54
C PHE A 86 -30.69 -30.56 1.65
N ILE A 87 -30.55 -29.66 0.67
CA ILE A 87 -31.26 -28.39 0.65
C ILE A 87 -32.77 -28.61 0.52
N ILE A 88 -33.21 -29.54 -0.32
CA ILE A 88 -34.63 -29.92 -0.42
C ILE A 88 -35.17 -30.39 0.93
N GLY A 89 -34.42 -31.21 1.67
CA GLY A 89 -34.79 -31.63 3.02
C GLY A 89 -34.95 -30.46 3.99
N MET A 90 -34.09 -29.44 3.90
CA MET A 90 -34.24 -28.20 4.69
C MET A 90 -35.48 -27.41 4.30
N LEU A 91 -35.79 -27.30 3.01
CA LEU A 91 -37.01 -26.61 2.54
C LEU A 91 -38.27 -27.30 3.06
N SER A 92 -38.33 -28.64 3.03
CA SER A 92 -39.45 -29.40 3.61
C SER A 92 -39.58 -29.22 5.13
N ALA A 93 -38.47 -28.97 5.84
CA ALA A 93 -38.53 -28.61 7.25
C ALA A 93 -39.06 -27.18 7.47
N LEU A 94 -38.74 -26.23 6.59
CA LEU A 94 -39.28 -24.87 6.62
C LEU A 94 -40.80 -24.84 6.38
N GLU A 95 -41.35 -25.72 5.55
CA GLU A 95 -42.80 -25.80 5.29
C GLU A 95 -43.61 -26.03 6.58
N LYS A 96 -43.00 -26.61 7.62
CA LYS A 96 -43.63 -26.82 8.94
C LYS A 96 -43.59 -25.58 9.84
N ILE A 97 -42.83 -24.56 9.48
CA ILE A 97 -42.62 -23.34 10.27
C ILE A 97 -43.33 -22.19 9.56
N LYS A 98 -44.55 -21.87 10.00
CA LYS A 98 -45.26 -20.69 9.50
C LYS A 98 -44.49 -19.42 9.89
N ALA A 99 -44.24 -18.53 8.94
CA ALA A 99 -43.53 -17.27 9.18
C ALA A 99 -44.15 -16.12 8.37
N GLU A 100 -44.37 -14.98 9.03
CA GLU A 100 -44.67 -13.72 8.37
C GLU A 100 -43.36 -12.95 8.18
N VAL A 101 -43.05 -12.64 6.92
CA VAL A 101 -41.79 -11.99 6.54
C VAL A 101 -42.07 -10.56 6.12
N VAL A 102 -41.39 -9.63 6.80
CA VAL A 102 -41.44 -8.19 6.55
C VAL A 102 -40.09 -7.77 6.01
N ILE A 103 -40.04 -7.34 4.75
CA ILE A 103 -38.82 -6.92 4.05
C ILE A 103 -38.94 -5.45 3.69
N PHE A 104 -37.97 -4.63 4.07
CA PHE A 104 -37.96 -3.20 3.76
C PHE A 104 -36.54 -2.63 3.74
N GLU A 105 -36.38 -1.44 3.13
CA GLU A 105 -35.08 -0.78 2.96
C GLU A 105 -35.10 0.53 3.75
N ILE A 106 -34.19 0.65 4.74
CA ILE A 106 -34.30 1.71 5.74
C ILE A 106 -34.21 3.11 5.12
N ILE A 107 -33.35 3.31 4.10
CA ILE A 107 -33.12 4.63 3.46
C ILE A 107 -34.35 5.13 2.69
N LYS A 108 -35.04 4.24 1.97
CA LYS A 108 -36.24 4.63 1.21
C LYS A 108 -37.43 4.85 2.13
N ASP A 109 -37.54 4.04 3.18
CA ASP A 109 -38.68 4.07 4.08
C ASP A 109 -38.54 5.10 5.22
N SER A 110 -37.35 5.63 5.50
CA SER A 110 -37.10 6.70 6.48
C SER A 110 -37.38 8.12 5.96
N SER A 111 -37.96 8.27 4.77
CA SER A 111 -38.22 9.55 4.08
C SER A 111 -39.16 10.52 4.81
N TYR A 112 -39.64 10.16 6.00
CA TYR A 112 -40.68 10.89 6.72
C TYR A 112 -40.25 11.15 8.17
N SER A 113 -39.60 12.30 8.39
CA SER A 113 -39.26 12.93 9.68
C SER A 113 -37.97 12.47 10.41
N GLU A 114 -37.19 13.46 10.88
CA GLU A 114 -35.95 13.29 11.67
C GLU A 114 -36.17 12.62 13.06
N ASN A 115 -37.43 12.35 13.45
CA ASN A 115 -37.79 11.88 14.79
C ASN A 115 -38.37 10.44 14.83
N GLU A 116 -38.46 9.74 13.69
CA GLU A 116 -39.03 8.38 13.65
C GLU A 116 -37.99 7.31 14.08
N THR A 117 -38.37 6.38 14.97
CA THR A 117 -37.47 5.34 15.49
C THR A 117 -37.58 4.04 14.70
N ILE A 118 -36.52 3.20 14.68
CA ILE A 118 -36.52 1.93 13.91
C ILE A 118 -37.70 1.03 14.31
N GLN A 119 -38.02 0.93 15.60
CA GLN A 119 -39.14 0.11 16.05
C GLN A 119 -40.50 0.59 15.53
N LYS A 120 -40.70 1.90 15.32
CA LYS A 120 -41.92 2.45 14.72
C LYS A 120 -42.04 2.05 13.26
N ILE A 121 -40.95 2.18 12.50
CA ILE A 121 -40.90 1.75 11.09
C ILE A 121 -41.18 0.25 10.98
N MET A 122 -40.55 -0.57 11.82
CA MET A 122 -40.77 -2.02 11.85
C MET A 122 -42.22 -2.37 12.18
N LEU A 123 -42.82 -1.73 13.19
CA LEU A 123 -44.21 -1.98 13.57
C LEU A 123 -45.17 -1.56 12.45
N LYS A 124 -44.96 -0.38 11.86
CA LYS A 124 -45.73 0.13 10.71
C LYS A 124 -45.72 -0.88 9.55
N LYS A 125 -44.54 -1.35 9.15
CA LYS A 125 -44.40 -2.34 8.05
C LYS A 125 -45.02 -3.69 8.40
N LEU A 126 -44.95 -4.12 9.66
CA LEU A 126 -45.62 -5.34 10.11
C LEU A 126 -47.15 -5.21 10.06
N LEU A 127 -47.71 -4.10 10.55
CA LEU A 127 -49.16 -3.87 10.51
C LEU A 127 -49.67 -3.77 9.06
N GLN A 128 -48.94 -3.07 8.19
CA GLN A 128 -49.23 -3.04 6.75
C GLN A 128 -49.22 -4.45 6.14
N LYS A 129 -48.25 -5.30 6.51
CA LYS A 129 -48.18 -6.69 6.05
C LYS A 129 -49.39 -7.53 6.47
N LEU A 130 -50.00 -7.21 7.62
CA LEU A 130 -51.22 -7.83 8.13
C LEU A 130 -52.51 -7.22 7.53
N GLY A 131 -52.41 -6.16 6.74
CA GLY A 131 -53.54 -5.52 6.05
C GLY A 131 -54.18 -4.34 6.79
N TYR A 132 -53.49 -3.75 7.77
CA TYR A 132 -53.91 -2.49 8.41
C TYR A 132 -53.46 -1.26 7.59
N ALA A 133 -53.96 -0.08 7.97
CA ALA A 133 -53.71 1.20 7.31
C ALA A 133 -52.21 1.55 7.20
N GLU A 134 -51.86 2.39 6.22
CA GLU A 134 -50.46 2.77 6.00
C GLU A 134 -49.88 3.66 7.10
N ASP A 135 -50.69 4.54 7.68
CA ASP A 135 -50.30 5.43 8.78
C ASP A 135 -50.19 4.64 10.10
N LEU A 136 -49.09 4.83 10.84
CA LEU A 136 -48.82 4.08 12.06
C LEU A 136 -49.86 4.37 13.15
N ASN A 137 -50.34 5.61 13.26
CA ASN A 137 -51.30 5.96 14.30
C ASN A 137 -52.68 5.34 14.01
N VAL A 138 -53.11 5.38 12.75
CA VAL A 138 -54.37 4.74 12.33
C VAL A 138 -54.28 3.23 12.51
N SER A 139 -53.23 2.58 11.99
CA SER A 139 -53.06 1.12 12.12
C SER A 139 -52.89 0.66 13.57
N SER A 140 -52.28 1.46 14.43
CA SER A 140 -52.22 1.20 15.87
C SER A 140 -53.61 1.12 16.51
N ILE A 141 -54.48 2.07 16.16
CA ILE A 141 -55.86 2.10 16.64
C ILE A 141 -56.66 0.92 16.07
N GLU A 142 -56.49 0.62 14.78
CA GLU A 142 -57.15 -0.53 14.14
C GLU A 142 -56.74 -1.86 14.81
N TYR A 143 -55.45 -2.03 15.08
CA TYR A 143 -54.93 -3.20 15.78
C TYR A 143 -55.53 -3.35 17.18
N ASP A 144 -55.63 -2.25 17.93
CA ASP A 144 -56.20 -2.26 19.28
C ASP A 144 -57.72 -2.52 19.25
N LEU A 145 -58.45 -1.91 18.30
CA LEU A 145 -59.87 -2.22 18.06
C LEU A 145 -60.07 -3.70 17.75
N GLU A 146 -59.17 -4.31 16.98
CA GLU A 146 -59.28 -5.74 16.67
C GLU A 146 -58.97 -6.60 17.89
N LYS A 147 -57.97 -6.21 18.68
CA LYS A 147 -57.62 -6.87 19.95
C LYS A 147 -58.80 -6.90 20.92
N TYR A 148 -59.60 -5.84 20.97
CA TYR A 148 -60.80 -5.75 21.81
C TYR A 148 -62.11 -6.16 21.12
N GLY A 149 -62.06 -6.60 19.85
CA GLY A 149 -63.22 -7.14 19.13
C GLY A 149 -64.13 -6.13 18.45
N TYR A 150 -63.80 -4.84 18.46
CA TYR A 150 -64.62 -3.76 17.89
C TYR A 150 -64.37 -3.48 16.40
N TYR A 151 -63.26 -3.98 15.84
CA TYR A 151 -62.79 -3.56 14.51
C TYR A 151 -63.74 -3.88 13.35
N ASN A 152 -64.35 -5.08 13.33
CA ASN A 152 -65.26 -5.47 12.25
C ASN A 152 -66.57 -4.68 12.28
N ASP A 153 -67.10 -4.44 13.48
CA ASP A 153 -68.31 -3.66 13.68
C ASP A 153 -68.08 -2.18 13.34
N PHE A 154 -66.90 -1.65 13.68
CA PHE A 154 -66.50 -0.31 13.25
C PHE A 154 -66.40 -0.20 11.72
N LYS A 155 -65.80 -1.19 11.04
CA LYS A 155 -65.75 -1.21 9.56
C LYS A 155 -67.15 -1.28 8.94
N ALA A 156 -68.06 -2.04 9.53
CA ALA A 156 -69.46 -2.08 9.09
C ALA A 156 -70.16 -0.73 9.32
N TYR A 157 -69.88 -0.05 10.43
CA TYR A 157 -70.38 1.29 10.73
C TYR A 157 -69.90 2.33 9.73
N LEU A 158 -68.61 2.33 9.38
CA LEU A 158 -68.04 3.24 8.37
C LEU A 158 -68.73 3.08 7.00
N ARG A 159 -68.95 1.83 6.56
CA ARG A 159 -69.65 1.53 5.30
C ARG A 159 -71.09 2.03 5.25
N GLN A 160 -71.76 2.14 6.40
CA GLN A 160 -73.12 2.71 6.45
C GLN A 160 -73.12 4.23 6.38
N LYS A 161 -72.07 4.89 6.86
CA LYS A 161 -71.98 6.35 6.97
C LYS A 161 -71.32 7.03 5.77
N ASN A 162 -70.44 6.31 5.05
CA ASN A 162 -69.74 6.84 3.89
C ASN A 162 -69.62 5.75 2.81
N PRO A 163 -69.98 6.05 1.54
CA PRO A 163 -69.78 5.13 0.43
C PRO A 163 -68.30 4.80 0.11
N ASP A 164 -67.34 5.58 0.62
CA ASP A 164 -65.90 5.32 0.46
C ASP A 164 -65.17 5.28 1.82
N PRO A 165 -65.17 4.13 2.53
CA PRO A 165 -64.52 3.97 3.83
C PRO A 165 -62.99 4.07 3.77
N GLU A 166 -62.38 3.75 2.63
CA GLU A 166 -60.92 3.74 2.48
C GLU A 166 -60.37 5.17 2.54
N ARG A 167 -61.05 6.14 1.90
CA ARG A 167 -60.70 7.57 2.03
C ARG A 167 -60.79 8.13 3.45
N ILE A 168 -61.60 7.52 4.34
CA ILE A 168 -61.65 7.92 5.75
C ILE A 168 -60.39 7.47 6.48
N MET A 169 -59.87 6.29 6.14
CA MET A 169 -58.67 5.72 6.76
C MET A 169 -57.40 6.51 6.41
N ASP A 170 -57.38 7.19 5.26
CA ASP A 170 -56.26 8.04 4.83
C ASP A 170 -56.18 9.40 5.56
N ASN A 171 -57.25 9.83 6.23
CA ASN A 171 -57.28 11.08 6.98
C ASN A 171 -57.43 10.84 8.49
N GLN A 172 -56.34 10.95 9.22
CA GLN A 172 -56.28 10.68 10.66
C GLN A 172 -57.32 11.46 11.47
N GLY A 173 -57.57 12.73 11.15
CA GLY A 173 -58.54 13.56 11.87
C GLY A 173 -59.98 13.11 11.65
N VAL A 174 -60.30 12.73 10.41
CA VAL A 174 -61.63 12.21 10.03
C VAL A 174 -61.84 10.82 10.62
N PHE A 175 -60.83 9.94 10.54
CA PHE A 175 -60.84 8.60 11.14
C PHE A 175 -61.17 8.66 12.64
N ARG A 176 -60.43 9.48 13.41
CA ARG A 176 -60.65 9.63 14.86
C ARG A 176 -62.07 10.11 15.18
N LYS A 177 -62.61 11.05 14.39
CA LYS A 177 -63.98 11.57 14.57
C LYS A 177 -65.03 10.47 14.41
N TYR A 178 -64.95 9.69 13.34
CA TYR A 178 -65.91 8.60 13.10
C TYR A 178 -65.75 7.46 14.12
N LEU A 179 -64.54 7.22 14.61
CA LEU A 179 -64.33 6.23 15.64
C LEU A 179 -64.92 6.64 16.98
N ILE A 180 -64.74 7.89 17.41
CA ILE A 180 -65.40 8.39 18.64
C ILE A 180 -66.92 8.29 18.49
N ASP A 181 -67.46 8.68 17.34
CA ASP A 181 -68.89 8.58 17.05
C ASP A 181 -69.40 7.13 17.14
N TYR A 182 -68.65 6.16 16.59
CA TYR A 182 -68.97 4.73 16.72
C TYR A 182 -68.90 4.25 18.18
N LEU A 183 -67.81 4.54 18.89
CA LEU A 183 -67.60 4.06 20.25
C LEU A 183 -68.68 4.59 21.20
N THR A 184 -69.06 5.87 21.05
CA THR A 184 -70.11 6.48 21.87
C THR A 184 -71.51 6.00 21.49
N ASN A 185 -71.86 5.98 20.19
CA ASN A 185 -73.24 5.72 19.78
C ASN A 185 -73.59 4.24 19.58
N LYS A 186 -72.59 3.36 19.47
CA LYS A 186 -72.78 1.92 19.20
C LYS A 186 -72.12 1.01 20.23
N ALA A 187 -70.92 1.35 20.72
CA ALA A 187 -70.21 0.51 21.68
C ALA A 187 -70.46 0.89 23.16
N GLY A 188 -71.21 1.97 23.43
CA GLY A 188 -71.65 2.35 24.78
C GLY A 188 -70.60 3.09 25.63
N PHE A 189 -69.55 3.62 25.01
CA PHE A 189 -68.51 4.39 25.70
C PHE A 189 -69.00 5.80 26.03
N SER A 190 -68.54 6.40 27.12
CA SER A 190 -68.67 7.86 27.27
C SER A 190 -67.77 8.59 26.26
N SER A 191 -68.02 9.88 26.02
CA SER A 191 -67.14 10.66 25.13
C SER A 191 -65.71 10.78 25.67
N GLU A 192 -65.51 10.63 26.97
CA GLU A 192 -64.19 10.70 27.61
C GLU A 192 -63.49 9.34 27.46
N ASP A 193 -64.17 8.24 27.79
CA ASP A 193 -63.64 6.88 27.60
C ASP A 193 -63.25 6.58 26.14
N ALA A 194 -64.01 7.09 25.17
CA ALA A 194 -63.70 6.92 23.74
C ALA A 194 -62.42 7.66 23.33
N LYS A 195 -62.16 8.84 23.93
CA LYS A 195 -60.91 9.60 23.70
C LYS A 195 -59.74 8.94 24.41
N ASP A 196 -59.94 8.47 25.62
CA ASP A 196 -58.93 7.77 26.41
C ASP A 196 -58.52 6.45 25.74
N PHE A 197 -59.48 5.70 25.19
CA PHE A 197 -59.22 4.51 24.40
C PHE A 197 -58.28 4.82 23.21
N LEU A 198 -58.63 5.85 22.43
CA LEU A 198 -57.80 6.35 21.32
C LEU A 198 -56.40 6.75 21.77
N GLN A 199 -56.30 7.52 22.85
CA GLN A 199 -55.03 8.00 23.37
C GLN A 199 -54.16 6.84 23.87
N SER A 200 -54.76 5.85 24.54
CA SER A 200 -54.05 4.67 25.03
C SER A 200 -53.45 3.84 23.88
N ALA A 201 -54.17 3.70 22.76
CA ALA A 201 -53.65 3.03 21.57
C ALA A 201 -52.45 3.80 20.98
N LEU A 202 -52.54 5.13 20.89
CA LEU A 202 -51.43 5.96 20.40
C LEU A 202 -50.21 5.89 21.32
N GLN A 203 -50.41 5.91 22.64
CA GLN A 203 -49.33 5.78 23.62
C GLN A 203 -48.63 4.42 23.52
N ASN A 204 -49.41 3.33 23.51
CA ASN A 204 -48.89 1.96 23.56
C ASN A 204 -48.11 1.54 22.29
N TYR A 205 -48.53 2.03 21.13
CA TYR A 205 -48.03 1.53 19.84
C TYR A 205 -47.28 2.60 19.02
N SER A 206 -47.41 3.89 19.33
CA SER A 206 -46.80 4.98 18.55
C SER A 206 -45.91 5.92 19.39
N GLU A 207 -46.41 6.53 20.46
CA GLU A 207 -45.68 7.61 21.18
C GLU A 207 -44.57 7.06 22.09
N GLU A 208 -44.85 6.02 22.89
CA GLU A 208 -43.91 5.46 23.90
C GLU A 208 -43.34 4.08 23.51
N LEU A 209 -43.21 3.81 22.21
CA LEU A 209 -42.75 2.51 21.72
C LEU A 209 -41.25 2.29 22.00
N THR A 210 -40.95 1.45 22.99
CA THR A 210 -39.61 0.98 23.35
C THR A 210 -39.29 -0.36 22.66
N PRO A 211 -38.01 -0.79 22.58
CA PRO A 211 -37.67 -2.12 22.06
C PRO A 211 -38.37 -3.28 22.79
N ASP A 212 -38.56 -3.17 24.11
CA ASP A 212 -39.22 -4.20 24.92
C ASP A 212 -40.74 -4.23 24.69
N SER A 213 -41.40 -3.07 24.63
CA SER A 213 -42.84 -3.03 24.30
C SER A 213 -43.10 -3.49 22.88
N PHE A 214 -42.26 -3.08 21.92
CA PHE A 214 -42.29 -3.56 20.53
C PHE A 214 -42.15 -5.09 20.45
N THR A 215 -41.21 -5.67 21.19
CA THR A 215 -41.00 -7.12 21.25
C THR A 215 -42.23 -7.86 21.79
N LYS A 216 -42.87 -7.32 22.85
CA LYS A 216 -44.12 -7.88 23.40
C LYS A 216 -45.25 -7.86 22.36
N ILE A 217 -45.43 -6.75 21.65
CA ILE A 217 -46.44 -6.63 20.59
C ILE A 217 -46.19 -7.66 19.48
N CYS A 218 -44.95 -7.79 19.01
CA CYS A 218 -44.59 -8.80 18.01
C CYS A 218 -44.86 -10.23 18.49
N LEU A 219 -44.63 -10.53 19.78
CA LEU A 219 -44.97 -11.84 20.35
C LEU A 219 -46.48 -12.09 20.43
N GLU A 220 -47.28 -11.08 20.79
CA GLU A 220 -48.74 -11.18 20.77
C GLU A 220 -49.23 -11.53 19.36
N ILE A 221 -48.74 -10.80 18.35
CA ILE A 221 -49.05 -11.05 16.94
C ILE A 221 -48.60 -12.46 16.54
N SER A 222 -47.35 -12.83 16.84
CA SER A 222 -46.77 -14.16 16.55
C SER A 222 -47.61 -15.31 17.14
N ASN A 223 -48.10 -15.14 18.38
CA ASN A 223 -48.97 -16.11 19.03
C ASN A 223 -50.35 -16.19 18.35
N LYS A 224 -50.92 -15.06 17.94
CA LYS A 224 -52.21 -15.00 17.20
C LYS A 224 -52.12 -15.71 15.85
N ILE A 225 -51.05 -15.49 15.09
CA ILE A 225 -50.86 -16.11 13.77
C ILE A 225 -50.34 -17.55 13.83
N LYS A 226 -49.95 -18.03 15.03
CA LYS A 226 -49.29 -19.32 15.29
C LYS A 226 -48.06 -19.53 14.41
N GLY A 227 -47.21 -18.51 14.31
CA GLY A 227 -46.06 -18.49 13.42
C GLY A 227 -44.99 -17.52 13.89
N ARG A 228 -43.85 -17.49 13.20
CA ARG A 228 -42.75 -16.57 13.45
C ARG A 228 -42.96 -15.24 12.76
N ILE A 229 -42.28 -14.21 13.24
CA ILE A 229 -42.15 -12.93 12.55
C ILE A 229 -40.68 -12.74 12.20
N VAL A 230 -40.40 -12.49 10.93
CA VAL A 230 -39.04 -12.31 10.41
C VAL A 230 -38.93 -10.94 9.78
N PHE A 231 -38.09 -10.08 10.35
CA PHE A 231 -37.76 -8.79 9.80
C PHE A 231 -36.46 -8.88 8.99
N ILE A 232 -36.49 -8.37 7.76
CA ILE A 232 -35.33 -8.25 6.90
C ILE A 232 -35.14 -6.77 6.55
N ILE A 233 -34.11 -6.16 7.13
CA ILE A 233 -33.79 -4.74 6.96
C ILE A 233 -32.60 -4.61 6.03
N ASP A 234 -32.83 -4.02 4.87
CA ASP A 234 -31.81 -3.83 3.85
C ASP A 234 -31.07 -2.49 4.04
N GLU A 235 -29.76 -2.48 3.77
CA GLU A 235 -28.84 -1.34 3.75
C GLU A 235 -28.67 -0.57 5.07
N ILE A 236 -28.59 -1.29 6.20
CA ILE A 236 -28.40 -0.65 7.51
C ILE A 236 -27.04 0.07 7.61
N GLY A 237 -25.99 -0.44 6.94
CA GLY A 237 -24.63 0.12 7.00
C GLY A 237 -24.48 1.48 6.33
N SER A 238 -25.09 1.68 5.15
CA SER A 238 -25.03 2.95 4.42
C SER A 238 -25.70 4.07 5.22
N PHE A 239 -26.84 3.79 5.86
CA PHE A 239 -27.61 4.72 6.69
C PHE A 239 -26.82 5.24 7.90
N VAL A 240 -25.96 4.41 8.48
CA VAL A 240 -25.08 4.74 9.62
C VAL A 240 -23.92 5.64 9.21
N THR A 241 -23.50 5.59 7.95
CA THR A 241 -22.38 6.39 7.43
C THR A 241 -22.79 7.72 6.83
N SER A 242 -24.03 7.84 6.35
CA SER A 242 -24.52 9.02 5.63
C SER A 242 -24.96 10.19 6.50
N GLN A 243 -25.29 9.96 7.78
CA GLN A 243 -25.70 11.04 8.68
C GLN A 243 -24.54 11.44 9.60
N ARG A 244 -24.17 12.72 9.54
CA ARG A 244 -23.07 13.31 10.32
C ARG A 244 -23.41 13.53 11.80
N ASP A 245 -24.63 13.21 12.22
CA ASP A 245 -25.05 13.27 13.62
C ASP A 245 -25.81 11.99 14.03
N ASP A 246 -25.47 11.54 15.25
CA ASP A 246 -26.14 10.59 16.14
C ASP A 246 -26.02 9.06 15.91
N ASN A 247 -25.22 8.44 16.78
CA ASN A 247 -25.22 7.02 17.18
C ASN A 247 -26.60 6.46 17.62
N ARG A 248 -27.69 7.24 17.53
CA ARG A 248 -29.03 6.93 18.05
C ARG A 248 -29.67 5.71 17.38
N TYR A 249 -29.57 5.57 16.06
CA TYR A 249 -30.14 4.45 15.31
C TYR A 249 -29.42 3.13 15.57
N LEU A 250 -28.09 3.19 15.71
CA LEU A 250 -27.29 2.04 16.12
C LEU A 250 -27.72 1.54 17.51
N THR A 251 -27.89 2.45 18.47
CA THR A 251 -28.37 2.13 19.81
C THR A 251 -29.80 1.56 19.79
N GLN A 252 -30.68 2.06 18.93
CA GLN A 252 -32.04 1.50 18.76
C GLN A 252 -31.99 0.06 18.22
N LEU A 253 -31.18 -0.19 17.18
CA LEU A 253 -31.01 -1.53 16.61
C LEU A 253 -30.41 -2.51 17.64
N GLN A 254 -29.44 -2.05 18.44
CA GLN A 254 -28.91 -2.83 19.57
C GLN A 254 -30.02 -3.22 20.53
N GLY A 255 -30.84 -2.26 20.98
CA GLY A 255 -31.94 -2.51 21.90
C GLY A 255 -32.96 -3.52 21.36
N ILE A 256 -33.28 -3.45 20.06
CA ILE A 256 -34.20 -4.39 19.41
C ILE A 256 -33.57 -5.79 19.32
N SER A 257 -32.32 -5.88 18.85
CA SER A 257 -31.61 -7.16 18.74
C SER A 257 -31.48 -7.87 20.10
N GLU A 258 -31.19 -7.12 21.16
CA GLU A 258 -31.08 -7.63 22.52
C GLU A 258 -32.44 -8.07 23.08
N SER A 259 -33.49 -7.27 22.87
CA SER A 259 -34.85 -7.64 23.32
C SER A 259 -35.39 -8.85 22.56
N PHE A 260 -35.10 -8.99 21.26
CA PHE A 260 -35.47 -10.16 20.46
C PHE A 260 -34.76 -11.42 20.95
N SER A 261 -33.47 -11.36 21.22
CA SER A 261 -32.72 -12.50 21.78
C SER A 261 -33.23 -12.91 23.18
N LYS A 262 -33.48 -11.93 24.05
CA LYS A 262 -33.87 -12.18 25.46
C LYS A 262 -35.34 -12.57 25.61
N ASN A 263 -36.24 -11.85 24.95
CA ASN A 263 -37.69 -11.96 25.15
C ASN A 263 -38.41 -12.62 23.97
N GLY A 264 -37.81 -12.66 22.78
CA GLY A 264 -38.45 -13.13 21.54
C GLY A 264 -38.67 -14.64 21.43
N LYS A 265 -38.14 -15.45 22.37
CA LYS A 265 -38.40 -16.90 22.50
C LYS A 265 -38.21 -17.70 21.21
N GLY A 266 -37.27 -17.31 20.35
CA GLY A 266 -37.04 -17.98 19.06
C GLY A 266 -38.10 -17.73 17.98
N LYS A 267 -39.15 -16.93 18.28
CA LYS A 267 -40.26 -16.62 17.37
C LYS A 267 -40.05 -15.36 16.55
N LEU A 268 -39.17 -14.48 17.00
CA LEU A 268 -38.85 -13.20 16.35
C LEU A 268 -37.42 -13.26 15.80
N TRP A 269 -37.27 -12.98 14.51
CA TRP A 269 -35.99 -13.01 13.81
C TRP A 269 -35.70 -11.66 13.17
N LEU A 270 -34.44 -11.23 13.26
CA LEU A 270 -33.95 -9.98 12.70
C LEU A 270 -32.77 -10.28 11.77
N ILE A 271 -32.92 -9.96 10.50
CA ILE A 271 -31.89 -10.12 9.47
C ILE A 271 -31.55 -8.74 8.92
N VAL A 272 -30.27 -8.38 8.90
CA VAL A 272 -29.82 -7.06 8.42
C VAL A 272 -28.70 -7.18 7.39
N THR A 273 -28.62 -6.26 6.43
CA THR A 273 -27.52 -6.21 5.44
C THR A 273 -26.63 -4.98 5.64
N SER A 274 -25.31 -5.15 5.60
CA SER A 274 -24.32 -4.05 5.74
C SER A 274 -23.13 -4.18 4.79
N GLN A 275 -22.48 -3.06 4.47
CA GLN A 275 -21.34 -3.01 3.53
C GLN A 275 -20.00 -3.43 4.15
N GLU A 276 -19.84 -3.31 5.47
CA GLU A 276 -18.54 -3.54 6.11
C GLU A 276 -18.33 -5.02 6.45
N LYS A 277 -17.16 -5.56 6.09
CA LYS A 277 -16.66 -6.84 6.63
C LYS A 277 -16.18 -6.63 8.07
N LEU A 278 -16.39 -7.63 8.92
CA LEU A 278 -15.94 -7.68 10.32
C LEU A 278 -14.46 -7.28 10.52
N ASP A 279 -13.59 -7.59 9.55
CA ASP A 279 -12.14 -7.47 9.71
C ASP A 279 -11.49 -6.26 8.99
N GLN A 280 -12.20 -5.48 8.16
CA GLN A 280 -11.58 -4.48 7.26
C GLN A 280 -11.77 -3.01 7.68
N ILE A 281 -12.40 -2.72 8.81
CA ILE A 281 -12.72 -1.35 9.26
C ILE A 281 -11.59 -0.78 10.15
N SER A 282 -10.33 -0.92 9.73
CA SER A 282 -9.15 -0.68 10.60
C SER A 282 -8.56 0.73 10.59
N GLN A 283 -9.26 1.79 10.15
CA GLN A 283 -8.62 3.11 9.97
C GLN A 283 -9.31 4.35 10.56
N VAL A 284 -10.43 4.25 11.30
CA VAL A 284 -10.99 5.42 12.03
C VAL A 284 -11.33 5.04 13.48
N ILE A 285 -10.62 5.65 14.44
CA ILE A 285 -10.52 5.20 15.84
C ILE A 285 -11.83 5.38 16.64
N GLU A 286 -12.71 6.32 16.30
CA GLU A 286 -13.91 6.60 17.10
C GLU A 286 -15.14 5.76 16.73
N LYS A 287 -15.30 5.34 15.46
CA LYS A 287 -16.40 4.44 15.04
C LYS A 287 -16.20 2.98 15.47
N LYS A 288 -14.99 2.64 15.93
CA LYS A 288 -14.54 1.29 16.33
C LYS A 288 -15.34 0.65 17.46
N ASN A 289 -15.76 1.40 18.48
CA ASN A 289 -16.33 0.82 19.71
C ASN A 289 -17.83 0.53 19.64
N ASN A 290 -18.59 1.21 18.78
CA ASN A 290 -20.04 1.05 18.70
C ASN A 290 -20.43 -0.05 17.69
N LEU A 291 -19.71 -0.16 16.57
CA LEU A 291 -19.96 -1.19 15.55
C LEU A 291 -19.62 -2.59 16.06
N SER A 292 -18.48 -2.77 16.74
CA SER A 292 -18.09 -4.08 17.33
C SER A 292 -19.12 -4.61 18.33
N LYS A 293 -19.67 -3.72 19.18
CA LYS A 293 -20.72 -4.09 20.15
C LYS A 293 -22.03 -4.54 19.49
N ILE A 294 -22.35 -4.02 18.30
CA ILE A 294 -23.54 -4.45 17.55
C ILE A 294 -23.32 -5.85 17.02
N ILE A 295 -22.18 -6.05 16.36
CA ILE A 295 -21.78 -7.32 15.75
C ILE A 295 -21.91 -8.48 16.75
N ASP A 296 -21.45 -8.30 17.99
CA ASP A 296 -21.54 -9.32 19.04
C ASP A 296 -23.00 -9.77 19.35
N ARG A 297 -24.01 -8.96 18.98
CA ARG A 297 -25.43 -9.29 19.13
C ARG A 297 -26.04 -10.03 17.94
N PHE A 298 -25.27 -10.24 16.87
CA PHE A 298 -25.64 -10.99 15.67
C PHE A 298 -24.80 -12.28 15.57
N PRO A 299 -25.20 -13.36 16.28
CA PRO A 299 -24.41 -14.59 16.37
C PRO A 299 -24.30 -15.36 15.04
N ILE A 300 -25.13 -15.02 14.04
CA ILE A 300 -25.08 -15.62 12.70
C ILE A 300 -24.56 -14.55 11.74
N SER A 301 -23.29 -14.66 11.32
CA SER A 301 -22.70 -13.81 10.29
C SER A 301 -22.60 -14.54 8.96
N LEU A 302 -23.14 -13.96 7.90
CA LEU A 302 -23.15 -14.51 6.54
C LEU A 302 -22.39 -13.55 5.62
N ASP A 303 -21.18 -13.95 5.21
CA ASP A 303 -20.27 -13.08 4.45
C ASP A 303 -20.30 -13.42 2.96
N LEU A 304 -20.79 -12.49 2.12
CA LEU A 304 -20.72 -12.62 0.67
C LEU A 304 -19.37 -12.10 0.17
N THR A 305 -18.48 -13.01 -0.24
CA THR A 305 -17.14 -12.67 -0.73
C THR A 305 -17.09 -12.43 -2.25
N SER A 306 -16.07 -11.71 -2.72
CA SER A 306 -15.85 -11.35 -4.14
C SER A 306 -15.50 -12.52 -5.06
N LYS A 307 -15.51 -13.76 -4.56
CA LYS A 307 -15.31 -14.97 -5.36
C LYS A 307 -16.41 -15.22 -6.40
N ASN A 308 -17.58 -14.59 -6.24
CA ASN A 308 -18.72 -14.77 -7.15
C ASN A 308 -18.57 -14.06 -8.52
N VAL A 309 -17.79 -12.98 -8.64
CA VAL A 309 -17.73 -12.21 -9.91
C VAL A 309 -16.95 -12.96 -10.99
N ASP A 310 -15.81 -13.53 -10.62
CA ASP A 310 -14.99 -14.37 -11.51
C ASP A 310 -15.81 -15.55 -12.06
N GLU A 311 -16.50 -16.30 -11.20
CA GLU A 311 -17.35 -17.41 -11.64
C GLU A 311 -18.47 -16.95 -12.58
N VAL A 312 -19.10 -15.81 -12.30
CA VAL A 312 -20.15 -15.25 -13.17
C VAL A 312 -19.59 -14.88 -14.54
N VAL A 313 -18.42 -14.26 -14.62
CA VAL A 313 -17.78 -13.89 -15.90
C VAL A 313 -17.41 -15.14 -16.70
N ARG A 314 -16.78 -16.12 -16.03
CA ARG A 314 -16.41 -17.40 -16.66
C ARG A 314 -17.63 -18.11 -17.21
N LYS A 315 -18.67 -18.31 -16.39
CA LYS A 315 -19.87 -19.08 -16.79
C LYS A 315 -20.80 -18.33 -17.75
N ARG A 316 -20.90 -16.99 -17.68
CA ARG A 316 -21.87 -16.25 -18.51
C ARG A 316 -21.27 -15.63 -19.76
N MET A 317 -19.99 -15.29 -19.76
CA MET A 317 -19.38 -14.54 -20.86
C MET A 317 -18.28 -15.33 -21.58
N LEU A 318 -17.54 -16.17 -20.86
CA LEU A 318 -16.36 -16.84 -21.41
C LEU A 318 -16.56 -18.33 -21.65
N GLU A 319 -17.70 -18.92 -21.25
CA GLU A 319 -18.00 -20.34 -21.45
C GLU A 319 -17.87 -20.72 -22.93
N LYS A 320 -17.10 -21.78 -23.20
CA LYS A 320 -16.77 -22.20 -24.56
C LYS A 320 -17.82 -23.17 -25.09
N LYS A 321 -18.13 -23.05 -26.38
CA LYS A 321 -18.89 -24.08 -27.10
C LYS A 321 -18.10 -25.39 -27.08
N THR A 322 -18.77 -26.49 -26.74
CA THR A 322 -18.13 -27.81 -26.59
C THR A 322 -17.33 -28.22 -27.83
N GLU A 323 -17.84 -27.94 -29.02
CA GLU A 323 -17.20 -28.22 -30.31
C GLU A 323 -15.90 -27.43 -30.57
N LYS A 324 -15.65 -26.35 -29.83
CA LYS A 324 -14.47 -25.48 -29.99
C LYS A 324 -13.38 -25.70 -28.93
N ILE A 325 -13.61 -26.59 -27.97
CA ILE A 325 -12.64 -26.87 -26.90
C ILE A 325 -11.36 -27.51 -27.46
N SER A 326 -11.48 -28.43 -28.44
CA SER A 326 -10.32 -29.09 -29.05
C SER A 326 -9.43 -28.12 -29.86
N ASP A 327 -10.04 -27.19 -30.60
CA ASP A 327 -9.32 -26.12 -31.31
C ASP A 327 -8.49 -25.27 -30.33
N LEU A 328 -9.08 -24.92 -29.18
CA LEU A 328 -8.44 -24.12 -28.15
C LEU A 328 -7.31 -24.87 -27.43
N GLU A 329 -7.47 -26.19 -27.24
CA GLU A 329 -6.44 -27.06 -26.67
C GLU A 329 -5.23 -27.16 -27.60
N SER A 330 -5.46 -27.30 -28.91
CA SER A 330 -4.39 -27.26 -29.91
C SER A 330 -3.63 -25.93 -29.90
N LEU A 331 -4.37 -24.81 -29.84
CA LEU A 331 -3.77 -23.47 -29.71
C LEU A 331 -2.90 -23.36 -28.45
N PHE A 332 -3.44 -23.74 -27.29
CA PHE A 332 -2.71 -23.69 -26.02
C PHE A 332 -1.43 -24.54 -26.08
N ASN A 333 -1.51 -25.78 -26.57
CA ASN A 333 -0.36 -26.66 -26.66
C ASN A 333 0.72 -26.12 -27.61
N SER A 334 0.33 -25.50 -28.73
CA SER A 334 1.28 -24.91 -29.68
C SER A 334 1.96 -23.62 -29.17
N LYS A 335 1.31 -22.89 -28.26
CA LYS A 335 1.79 -21.58 -27.75
C LYS A 335 2.09 -21.57 -26.24
N LYS A 336 2.08 -22.73 -25.58
CA LYS A 336 2.20 -22.86 -24.11
C LYS A 336 3.37 -22.08 -23.53
N GLY A 337 4.56 -22.22 -24.12
CA GLY A 337 5.76 -21.51 -23.66
C GLY A 337 5.63 -19.99 -23.74
N ASN A 338 5.02 -19.48 -24.81
CA ASN A 338 4.78 -18.04 -24.96
C ASN A 338 3.74 -17.56 -23.94
N ILE A 339 2.59 -18.25 -23.82
CA ILE A 339 1.51 -17.91 -22.87
C ILE A 339 2.04 -17.84 -21.43
N GLN A 340 2.84 -18.84 -21.01
CA GLN A 340 3.41 -18.86 -19.66
C GLN A 340 4.41 -17.72 -19.43
N THR A 341 5.15 -17.32 -20.47
CA THR A 341 6.12 -16.23 -20.41
C THR A 341 5.44 -14.85 -20.32
N ILE A 342 4.45 -14.60 -21.18
CA ILE A 342 3.73 -13.32 -21.23
C ILE A 342 2.83 -13.11 -20.00
N THR A 343 2.32 -14.19 -19.39
CA THR A 343 1.51 -14.09 -18.17
C THR A 343 2.34 -14.09 -16.88
N ASP A 344 3.66 -14.25 -16.97
CA ASP A 344 4.57 -14.18 -15.82
C ASP A 344 4.96 -12.73 -15.47
N ILE A 345 4.14 -12.07 -14.66
CA ILE A 345 4.33 -10.69 -14.21
C ILE A 345 5.20 -10.60 -12.92
N LYS A 346 5.90 -11.67 -12.53
CA LYS A 346 6.90 -11.72 -11.42
C LYS A 346 6.47 -11.09 -10.07
N LYS A 347 5.18 -11.15 -9.72
CA LYS A 347 4.65 -10.76 -8.39
C LYS A 347 3.60 -11.77 -7.94
N VAL A 348 3.67 -12.23 -6.68
CA VAL A 348 2.77 -13.25 -6.08
C VAL A 348 1.28 -12.90 -6.25
N THR A 349 0.96 -11.62 -6.44
CA THR A 349 -0.39 -11.07 -6.53
C THR A 349 -1.09 -11.33 -7.87
N TYR A 350 -0.36 -11.58 -8.97
CA TYR A 350 -0.94 -11.76 -10.31
C TYR A 350 -0.76 -13.20 -10.80
N PRO A 351 -1.83 -14.01 -10.83
CA PRO A 351 -1.75 -15.43 -11.17
C PRO A 351 -1.44 -15.66 -12.65
N LYS A 352 -0.47 -16.53 -12.93
CA LYS A 352 -0.11 -16.95 -14.29
C LYS A 352 -1.20 -17.82 -14.91
N THR A 353 -1.23 -17.88 -16.23
CA THR A 353 -2.05 -18.86 -16.95
C THR A 353 -1.21 -20.11 -17.21
N GLU A 354 -1.26 -21.06 -16.27
CA GLU A 354 -0.33 -22.19 -16.23
C GLU A 354 -0.76 -23.41 -17.05
N ASN A 355 -2.07 -23.68 -17.07
CA ASN A 355 -2.65 -24.90 -17.61
C ASN A 355 -3.81 -24.63 -18.57
N PHE A 356 -4.19 -25.66 -19.32
CA PHE A 356 -5.26 -25.54 -20.31
C PHE A 356 -6.60 -25.16 -19.68
N ASP A 357 -6.93 -25.64 -18.48
CA ASP A 357 -8.19 -25.29 -17.83
C ASP A 357 -8.27 -23.79 -17.53
N SER A 358 -7.21 -23.20 -16.98
CA SER A 358 -7.13 -21.75 -16.76
C SER A 358 -7.18 -20.98 -18.09
N PHE A 359 -6.51 -21.46 -19.13
CA PHE A 359 -6.57 -20.81 -20.44
C PHE A 359 -7.98 -20.87 -21.04
N LYS A 360 -8.60 -22.05 -21.03
CA LYS A 360 -9.97 -22.31 -21.51
C LYS A 360 -10.99 -21.43 -20.79
N ASP A 361 -10.86 -21.30 -19.48
CA ASP A 361 -11.78 -20.56 -18.63
C ASP A 361 -11.73 -19.04 -18.84
N TYR A 362 -10.57 -18.50 -19.23
CA TYR A 362 -10.35 -17.04 -19.32
C TYR A 362 -10.18 -16.50 -20.74
N TYR A 363 -9.73 -17.29 -21.71
CA TYR A 363 -9.40 -16.81 -23.07
C TYR A 363 -10.60 -16.08 -23.72
N PRO A 364 -10.43 -14.90 -24.37
CA PRO A 364 -9.18 -14.25 -24.78
C PRO A 364 -8.45 -13.45 -23.68
N PHE A 365 -8.93 -13.48 -22.43
CA PHE A 365 -8.22 -12.91 -21.29
C PHE A 365 -7.23 -13.91 -20.68
N PHE A 366 -6.25 -13.39 -19.92
CA PHE A 366 -5.41 -14.18 -19.04
C PHE A 366 -5.97 -14.19 -17.62
N THR A 367 -5.55 -15.18 -16.83
CA THR A 367 -6.02 -15.43 -15.46
C THR A 367 -5.94 -14.17 -14.59
N TYR A 368 -4.83 -13.44 -14.67
CA TYR A 368 -4.63 -12.22 -13.88
C TYR A 368 -5.57 -11.07 -14.27
N HIS A 369 -6.07 -10.99 -15.51
CA HIS A 369 -6.97 -9.92 -15.94
C HIS A 369 -8.28 -9.95 -15.14
N ILE A 370 -8.90 -11.13 -15.05
CA ILE A 370 -10.22 -11.31 -14.42
C ILE A 370 -10.10 -11.48 -12.91
N GLN A 371 -9.11 -12.24 -12.43
CA GLN A 371 -8.99 -12.53 -11.00
C GLN A 371 -8.44 -11.35 -10.18
N ARG A 372 -7.65 -10.47 -10.79
CA ARG A 372 -6.95 -9.41 -10.05
C ARG A 372 -7.00 -8.03 -10.70
N LEU A 373 -6.52 -7.89 -11.93
CA LEU A 373 -6.30 -6.58 -12.56
C LEU A 373 -7.57 -5.73 -12.63
N ILE A 374 -8.62 -6.22 -13.31
CA ILE A 374 -9.87 -5.46 -13.50
C ILE A 374 -10.58 -5.24 -12.15
N PRO A 375 -10.70 -6.25 -11.25
CA PRO A 375 -11.22 -6.02 -9.90
C PRO A 375 -10.47 -4.91 -9.13
N ASP A 376 -9.14 -4.93 -9.14
CA ASP A 376 -8.32 -3.93 -8.43
C ASP A 376 -8.50 -2.53 -9.03
N LEU A 377 -8.64 -2.43 -10.36
CA LEU A 377 -8.86 -1.19 -11.08
C LEU A 377 -10.21 -0.53 -10.73
N ILE A 378 -11.25 -1.35 -10.58
CA ILE A 378 -12.60 -0.91 -10.18
C ILE A 378 -12.61 -0.46 -8.70
N GLN A 379 -11.80 -1.10 -7.85
CA GLN A 379 -11.70 -0.79 -6.42
C GLN A 379 -10.74 0.38 -6.12
N SER A 380 -10.02 0.87 -7.12
CA SER A 380 -9.04 1.94 -6.95
C SER A 380 -9.71 3.29 -6.60
N PRO A 381 -9.10 4.15 -5.75
CA PRO A 381 -9.68 5.43 -5.32
C PRO A 381 -10.01 6.40 -6.46
N THR A 382 -9.24 6.35 -7.56
CA THR A 382 -9.47 7.11 -8.81
C THR A 382 -10.79 6.73 -9.48
N GLY A 383 -11.31 5.54 -9.19
CA GLY A 383 -12.60 5.05 -9.61
C GLY A 383 -13.69 5.21 -8.54
N SER A 384 -13.72 6.28 -7.76
CA SER A 384 -14.75 6.47 -6.71
C SER A 384 -16.20 6.41 -7.24
N ASP A 385 -16.44 6.89 -8.47
CA ASP A 385 -17.70 6.67 -9.21
C ASP A 385 -17.84 5.22 -9.74
N TYR A 386 -16.74 4.50 -9.94
CA TYR A 386 -16.67 3.09 -10.31
C TYR A 386 -16.89 2.12 -9.12
N ALA A 387 -16.54 2.51 -7.89
CA ALA A 387 -16.61 1.68 -6.68
C ALA A 387 -18.04 1.32 -6.21
N GLN A 388 -19.04 2.09 -6.64
CA GLN A 388 -20.45 1.85 -6.27
C GLN A 388 -21.17 0.80 -7.15
N ALA A 389 -20.50 0.00 -7.99
CA ALA A 389 -21.18 -1.07 -8.77
C ALA A 389 -20.23 -2.17 -9.28
N ASN A 390 -19.45 -2.78 -8.37
CA ASN A 390 -18.25 -3.57 -8.72
C ASN A 390 -18.49 -4.72 -9.70
N GLU A 391 -19.58 -5.49 -9.56
CA GLU A 391 -19.79 -6.69 -10.40
C GLU A 391 -20.32 -6.35 -11.80
N ARG A 392 -21.30 -5.43 -11.90
CA ARG A 392 -21.87 -5.02 -13.19
C ARG A 392 -20.86 -4.27 -14.05
N LYS A 393 -19.97 -3.51 -13.42
CA LYS A 393 -18.91 -2.78 -14.13
C LYS A 393 -17.84 -3.71 -14.66
N LEU A 394 -17.42 -4.72 -13.87
CA LEU A 394 -16.52 -5.74 -14.38
C LEU A 394 -17.12 -6.46 -15.59
N ILE A 395 -18.39 -6.89 -15.49
CA ILE A 395 -19.11 -7.50 -16.62
C ILE A 395 -19.17 -6.55 -17.82
N SER A 396 -19.45 -5.27 -17.60
CA SER A 396 -19.51 -4.27 -18.69
C SER A 396 -18.16 -4.04 -19.37
N ILE A 397 -17.06 -4.04 -18.62
CA ILE A 397 -15.69 -3.91 -19.14
C ILE A 397 -15.37 -5.13 -20.01
N VAL A 398 -15.60 -6.34 -19.48
CA VAL A 398 -15.37 -7.60 -20.19
C VAL A 398 -16.22 -7.67 -21.46
N ASP A 399 -17.51 -7.35 -21.37
CA ASP A 399 -18.44 -7.31 -22.52
C ASP A 399 -17.98 -6.32 -23.61
N THR A 400 -17.51 -5.13 -23.20
CA THR A 400 -17.03 -4.11 -24.14
C THR A 400 -15.79 -4.58 -24.89
N ILE A 401 -14.84 -5.22 -24.19
CA ILE A 401 -13.63 -5.77 -24.81
C ILE A 401 -14.00 -6.92 -25.75
N LEU A 402 -14.81 -7.87 -25.30
CA LEU A 402 -15.24 -9.01 -26.14
C LEU A 402 -15.96 -8.57 -27.42
N LYS A 403 -16.79 -7.52 -27.35
CA LYS A 403 -17.47 -6.96 -28.53
C LYS A 403 -16.51 -6.35 -29.55
N ARG A 404 -15.37 -5.81 -29.11
CA ARG A 404 -14.33 -5.28 -30.01
C ARG A 404 -13.52 -6.41 -30.64
N LEU A 405 -13.21 -7.45 -29.87
CA LEU A 405 -12.39 -8.58 -30.33
C LEU A 405 -13.17 -9.65 -31.11
N LYS A 406 -14.48 -9.49 -31.31
CA LYS A 406 -15.35 -10.55 -31.85
C LYS A 406 -14.99 -11.00 -33.28
N ASP A 407 -14.42 -10.09 -34.09
CA ASP A 407 -14.10 -10.30 -35.50
C ASP A 407 -12.58 -10.42 -35.74
N GLU A 408 -11.79 -10.47 -34.68
CA GLU A 408 -10.32 -10.58 -34.71
C GLU A 408 -9.85 -12.03 -34.95
N GLU A 409 -8.55 -12.19 -35.21
CA GLU A 409 -7.94 -13.51 -35.39
C GLU A 409 -8.04 -14.39 -34.13
N TYR A 410 -8.03 -15.72 -34.34
CA TYR A 410 -8.14 -16.71 -33.26
C TYR A 410 -6.95 -16.72 -32.28
N THR A 411 -5.90 -15.97 -32.57
CA THR A 411 -4.70 -15.81 -31.73
C THR A 411 -4.69 -14.49 -30.96
N ARG A 412 -5.66 -13.59 -31.20
CA ARG A 412 -5.80 -12.31 -30.50
C ARG A 412 -6.05 -12.55 -29.01
N CYS A 413 -5.31 -11.87 -28.15
CA CYS A 413 -5.45 -11.95 -26.69
C CYS A 413 -5.50 -10.57 -26.05
N VAL A 414 -6.36 -10.37 -25.05
CA VAL A 414 -6.55 -9.07 -24.39
C VAL A 414 -5.23 -8.53 -23.85
N ASN A 415 -4.93 -7.26 -24.11
CA ASN A 415 -3.78 -6.54 -23.53
C ASN A 415 -4.25 -5.35 -22.68
N LEU A 416 -3.32 -4.59 -22.08
CA LEU A 416 -3.70 -3.44 -21.25
C LEU A 416 -4.26 -2.26 -22.05
N VAL A 417 -3.95 -2.14 -23.33
CA VAL A 417 -4.54 -1.13 -24.22
C VAL A 417 -6.03 -1.37 -24.37
N ASP A 418 -6.45 -2.63 -24.53
CA ASP A 418 -7.86 -3.01 -24.58
C ASP A 418 -8.60 -2.63 -23.29
N VAL A 419 -7.98 -2.89 -22.14
CA VAL A 419 -8.54 -2.55 -20.83
C VAL A 419 -8.68 -1.04 -20.68
N PHE A 420 -7.64 -0.28 -21.02
CA PHE A 420 -7.65 1.19 -20.98
C PHE A 420 -8.76 1.76 -21.88
N ASP A 421 -8.81 1.33 -23.14
CA ASP A 421 -9.77 1.84 -24.10
C ASP A 421 -11.22 1.43 -23.77
N SER A 422 -11.42 0.34 -23.01
CA SER A 422 -12.75 -0.06 -22.52
C SER A 422 -13.30 0.84 -21.41
N LEU A 423 -12.42 1.45 -20.61
CA LEU A 423 -12.76 2.39 -19.56
C LEU A 423 -13.01 3.80 -20.12
N GLY A 424 -12.11 4.26 -21.01
CA GLY A 424 -12.21 5.51 -21.74
C GLY A 424 -12.35 6.77 -20.88
N VAL A 425 -12.98 7.79 -21.46
CA VAL A 425 -13.13 9.16 -20.89
C VAL A 425 -13.80 9.16 -19.51
N LYS A 426 -14.72 8.22 -19.25
CA LYS A 426 -15.43 8.17 -17.96
C LYS A 426 -14.52 7.83 -16.78
N TYR A 427 -13.42 7.12 -17.01
CA TYR A 427 -12.47 6.74 -15.97
C TYR A 427 -11.28 7.69 -15.90
N PHE A 428 -10.69 8.02 -17.06
CA PHE A 428 -9.46 8.82 -17.12
C PHE A 428 -9.69 10.32 -17.31
N GLY A 429 -10.91 10.74 -17.67
CA GLY A 429 -11.19 12.12 -18.08
C GLY A 429 -10.76 12.41 -19.52
N SER A 430 -11.35 13.45 -20.14
CA SER A 430 -11.08 13.79 -21.54
C SER A 430 -9.66 14.28 -21.76
N GLY A 431 -9.10 15.03 -20.81
CA GLY A 431 -7.75 15.58 -20.90
C GLY A 431 -6.66 14.51 -20.97
N VAL A 432 -6.76 13.43 -20.18
CA VAL A 432 -5.79 12.33 -20.22
C VAL A 432 -5.87 11.57 -21.55
N ILE A 433 -7.09 11.28 -22.03
CA ILE A 433 -7.30 10.60 -23.31
C ILE A 433 -6.73 11.43 -24.47
N GLU A 434 -7.01 12.73 -24.49
CA GLU A 434 -6.51 13.64 -25.52
C GLU A 434 -4.98 13.75 -25.49
N HIS A 435 -4.39 13.92 -24.29
CA HIS A 435 -2.94 13.94 -24.10
C HIS A 435 -2.26 12.69 -24.66
N ILE A 436 -2.74 11.50 -24.25
CA ILE A 436 -2.18 10.21 -24.70
C ILE A 436 -2.30 10.05 -26.22
N SER A 437 -3.42 10.45 -26.81
CA SER A 437 -3.62 10.36 -28.26
C SER A 437 -2.69 11.26 -29.07
N ASN A 438 -2.15 12.32 -28.47
CA ASN A 438 -1.24 13.25 -29.12
C ASN A 438 0.23 12.82 -29.04
N LEU A 439 0.59 11.88 -28.16
CA LEU A 439 1.98 11.43 -27.98
C LEU A 439 2.59 10.84 -29.25
N ASP A 440 1.77 10.19 -30.08
CA ASP A 440 2.27 9.53 -31.29
C ASP A 440 2.68 10.53 -32.38
N LYS A 441 2.25 11.81 -32.32
CA LYS A 441 2.55 12.81 -33.35
C LYS A 441 4.03 13.17 -33.46
N GLY A 442 4.81 12.96 -32.39
CA GLY A 442 6.26 13.21 -32.36
C GLY A 442 7.11 11.96 -32.53
N PHE A 443 6.51 10.77 -32.66
CA PHE A 443 7.24 9.50 -32.69
C PHE A 443 7.59 9.12 -34.14
N GLU A 444 8.89 8.99 -34.44
CA GLU A 444 9.37 8.75 -35.82
C GLU A 444 8.96 7.38 -36.39
N ASN A 445 8.64 6.39 -35.54
CA ASN A 445 8.35 5.00 -35.95
C ASN A 445 6.86 4.65 -35.88
N LEU A 446 6.00 5.43 -36.53
CA LEU A 446 4.54 5.21 -36.54
C LEU A 446 4.07 3.84 -37.08
N ASN A 447 4.93 3.12 -37.80
CA ASN A 447 4.66 1.79 -38.36
C ASN A 447 5.02 0.64 -37.42
N ASP A 448 5.67 0.92 -36.29
CA ASP A 448 6.00 -0.11 -35.30
C ASP A 448 4.72 -0.67 -34.65
N PRO A 449 4.72 -1.95 -34.23
CA PRO A 449 3.53 -2.60 -33.67
C PRO A 449 3.11 -2.05 -32.30
N ILE A 450 4.03 -1.36 -31.60
CA ILE A 450 3.80 -0.71 -30.31
C ILE A 450 4.09 0.77 -30.44
N LYS A 451 3.17 1.61 -29.96
CA LYS A 451 3.31 3.06 -29.99
C LYS A 451 3.57 3.63 -28.60
N SER A 452 4.04 4.88 -28.55
CA SER A 452 4.23 5.62 -27.30
C SER A 452 2.91 5.77 -26.53
N SER A 453 1.80 5.97 -27.25
CA SER A 453 0.46 5.98 -26.65
C SER A 453 0.10 4.65 -25.98
N ASP A 454 0.47 3.49 -26.56
CA ASP A 454 0.20 2.17 -25.98
C ASP A 454 0.94 1.97 -24.66
N VAL A 455 2.23 2.34 -24.61
CA VAL A 455 3.04 2.32 -23.38
C VAL A 455 2.40 3.20 -22.30
N MET A 456 1.97 4.41 -22.66
CA MET A 456 1.34 5.33 -21.72
C MET A 456 -0.01 4.81 -21.19
N LYS A 457 -0.84 4.20 -22.05
CA LYS A 457 -2.09 3.54 -21.64
C LYS A 457 -1.84 2.41 -20.64
N ALA A 458 -0.81 1.58 -20.90
CA ALA A 458 -0.43 0.51 -19.98
C ALA A 458 0.03 1.08 -18.63
N LEU A 459 0.89 2.10 -18.63
CA LEU A 459 1.37 2.77 -17.42
C LEU A 459 0.23 3.37 -16.58
N GLU A 460 -0.78 3.98 -17.22
CA GLU A 460 -1.96 4.51 -16.52
C GLU A 460 -2.75 3.41 -15.79
N ILE A 461 -2.94 2.25 -16.43
CA ILE A 461 -3.58 1.11 -15.76
C ILE A 461 -2.69 0.61 -14.61
N MET A 462 -1.42 0.38 -14.88
CA MET A 462 -0.46 -0.18 -13.92
C MET A 462 -0.30 0.69 -12.67
N ARG A 463 -0.30 2.01 -12.83
CA ARG A 463 -0.31 2.99 -11.74
C ARG A 463 -1.54 2.84 -10.85
N ASN A 464 -2.73 2.70 -11.44
CA ASN A 464 -3.99 2.59 -10.69
C ASN A 464 -4.14 1.27 -9.92
N VAL A 465 -3.46 0.19 -10.36
CA VAL A 465 -3.45 -1.13 -9.68
C VAL A 465 -2.17 -1.43 -8.90
N LYS A 466 -1.23 -0.47 -8.82
CA LYS A 466 0.09 -0.63 -8.17
C LYS A 466 0.88 -1.85 -8.67
N MET A 467 0.80 -2.12 -9.97
CA MET A 467 1.62 -3.11 -10.67
C MET A 467 3.05 -2.56 -10.86
N SER A 468 4.06 -3.44 -10.94
CA SER A 468 5.43 -3.00 -11.25
C SER A 468 5.51 -2.54 -12.70
N SER A 469 6.08 -1.36 -12.92
CA SER A 469 6.16 -0.70 -14.22
C SER A 469 7.56 -0.77 -14.80
N ASN A 470 8.18 -1.95 -14.86
CA ASN A 470 9.47 -2.12 -15.53
C ASN A 470 9.27 -2.54 -17.00
N GLU A 471 10.32 -2.38 -17.82
CA GLU A 471 10.26 -2.68 -19.27
C GLU A 471 9.78 -4.11 -19.59
N ASP A 472 10.21 -5.10 -18.81
CA ASP A 472 9.83 -6.51 -19.01
C ASP A 472 8.32 -6.71 -18.78
N VAL A 473 7.77 -6.10 -17.73
CA VAL A 473 6.33 -6.18 -17.46
C VAL A 473 5.54 -5.41 -18.50
N ILE A 474 5.97 -4.21 -18.88
CA ILE A 474 5.30 -3.39 -19.90
C ILE A 474 5.24 -4.13 -21.24
N ALA A 475 6.34 -4.76 -21.66
CA ALA A 475 6.35 -5.57 -22.88
C ALA A 475 5.31 -6.70 -22.82
N LYS A 476 5.24 -7.43 -21.71
CA LYS A 476 4.31 -8.56 -21.54
C LYS A 476 2.85 -8.14 -21.59
N VAL A 477 2.49 -7.04 -20.92
CA VAL A 477 1.11 -6.57 -20.83
C VAL A 477 0.62 -5.85 -22.10
N LEU A 478 1.52 -5.57 -23.04
CA LEU A 478 1.20 -4.99 -24.34
C LEU A 478 1.02 -6.04 -25.44
N VAL A 479 1.43 -7.30 -25.21
CA VAL A 479 1.22 -8.42 -26.16
C VAL A 479 -0.27 -8.55 -26.49
N SER A 480 -0.61 -8.34 -27.76
CA SER A 480 -1.98 -8.37 -28.28
C SER A 480 -2.30 -9.65 -29.05
N ASP A 481 -1.29 -10.41 -29.47
CA ASP A 481 -1.46 -11.66 -30.21
C ASP A 481 -0.49 -12.75 -29.72
N LEU A 482 -0.97 -13.98 -29.57
CA LEU A 482 -0.21 -15.12 -29.06
C LEU A 482 0.97 -15.56 -29.96
N ASN A 483 1.04 -15.07 -31.20
CA ASN A 483 2.16 -15.29 -32.12
C ASN A 483 3.28 -14.26 -31.96
N GLN A 484 3.05 -13.15 -31.27
CA GLN A 484 4.07 -12.13 -31.09
C GLN A 484 5.23 -12.66 -30.24
N ASN A 485 6.44 -12.31 -30.68
CA ASN A 485 7.67 -12.60 -29.97
C ASN A 485 7.92 -11.50 -28.92
N ILE A 486 8.02 -11.90 -27.65
CA ILE A 486 8.20 -10.97 -26.53
C ILE A 486 9.50 -10.16 -26.62
N TYR A 487 10.56 -10.71 -27.23
CA TYR A 487 11.83 -10.01 -27.39
C TYR A 487 11.69 -8.81 -28.33
N ASP A 488 10.99 -8.98 -29.45
CA ASP A 488 10.74 -7.91 -30.42
C ASP A 488 9.87 -6.82 -29.79
N ILE A 489 8.81 -7.21 -29.05
CA ILE A 489 7.96 -6.27 -28.31
C ILE A 489 8.78 -5.46 -27.29
N LYS A 490 9.74 -6.09 -26.61
CA LYS A 490 10.60 -5.40 -25.64
C LYS A 490 11.48 -4.33 -26.30
N GLU A 491 12.00 -4.58 -27.50
CA GLU A 491 12.78 -3.58 -28.24
C GLU A 491 11.92 -2.36 -28.63
N TYR A 492 10.68 -2.58 -29.09
CA TYR A 492 9.75 -1.48 -29.39
C TYR A 492 9.37 -0.69 -28.14
N VAL A 493 9.13 -1.38 -27.02
CA VAL A 493 8.85 -0.75 -25.73
C VAL A 493 10.01 0.11 -25.25
N HIS A 494 11.26 -0.38 -25.37
CA HIS A 494 12.45 0.39 -25.00
C HIS A 494 12.56 1.69 -25.82
N LYS A 495 12.38 1.62 -27.15
CA LYS A 495 12.35 2.82 -28.02
C LYS A 495 11.27 3.82 -27.59
N CYS A 496 10.07 3.33 -27.26
CA CYS A 496 8.98 4.19 -26.80
C CYS A 496 9.29 4.85 -25.44
N ILE A 497 9.94 4.13 -24.52
CA ILE A 497 10.29 4.66 -23.20
C ILE A 497 11.38 5.72 -23.30
N GLU A 498 12.42 5.52 -24.10
CA GLU A 498 13.44 6.56 -24.29
C GLU A 498 12.83 7.81 -24.94
N PHE A 499 11.95 7.68 -25.93
CA PHE A 499 11.19 8.81 -26.47
C PHE A 499 10.34 9.53 -25.40
N LEU A 500 9.56 8.79 -24.62
CA LEU A 500 8.72 9.36 -23.55
C LEU A 500 9.54 10.04 -22.44
N LYS A 501 10.76 9.56 -22.21
CA LYS A 501 11.71 10.12 -21.23
C LYS A 501 12.34 11.42 -21.75
N GLU A 502 12.73 11.46 -23.01
CA GLU A 502 13.19 12.69 -23.69
C GLU A 502 12.10 13.77 -23.68
N ASP A 503 10.85 13.40 -23.95
CA ASP A 503 9.68 14.29 -23.90
C ASP A 503 9.17 14.57 -22.47
N GLN A 504 9.87 14.10 -21.43
CA GLN A 504 9.53 14.32 -20.01
C GLN A 504 8.11 13.86 -19.63
N GLN A 505 7.62 12.79 -20.27
CA GLN A 505 6.37 12.12 -19.93
C GLN A 505 6.56 11.05 -18.87
N VAL A 506 7.73 10.40 -18.85
CA VAL A 506 8.08 9.36 -17.88
C VAL A 506 9.45 9.59 -17.25
N THR A 507 9.63 9.05 -16.04
CA THR A 507 10.94 8.92 -15.38
C THR A 507 11.24 7.45 -15.11
N VAL A 508 12.52 7.09 -15.13
CA VAL A 508 12.99 5.76 -14.75
C VAL A 508 13.74 5.87 -13.43
N TYR A 509 13.25 5.18 -12.40
CA TYR A 509 13.86 5.13 -11.07
C TYR A 509 13.86 3.68 -10.55
N ASP A 510 15.03 3.16 -10.17
CA ASP A 510 15.21 1.77 -9.72
C ASP A 510 14.58 0.73 -10.68
N GLY A 511 14.72 0.98 -11.99
CA GLY A 511 14.12 0.15 -13.05
C GLY A 511 12.59 0.22 -13.16
N GLN A 512 11.91 1.06 -12.35
CA GLN A 512 10.49 1.36 -12.47
C GLN A 512 10.28 2.60 -13.33
N ILE A 513 9.28 2.55 -14.20
CA ILE A 513 8.87 3.63 -15.09
C ILE A 513 7.63 4.27 -14.50
N GLU A 514 7.73 5.56 -14.18
CA GLU A 514 6.66 6.33 -13.56
C GLU A 514 6.23 7.49 -14.45
N ILE A 515 4.92 7.73 -14.51
CA ILE A 515 4.35 8.87 -15.22
C ILE A 515 4.72 10.16 -14.46
N VAL A 516 5.30 11.11 -15.19
CA VAL A 516 5.67 12.44 -14.68
C VAL A 516 4.40 13.24 -14.40
N SER A 517 4.25 13.71 -13.16
CA SER A 517 3.18 14.66 -12.83
C SER A 517 3.48 16.06 -13.37
N ASP A 518 2.47 16.93 -13.52
CA ASP A 518 2.70 18.29 -14.03
C ASP A 518 3.72 19.07 -13.18
N VAL A 519 3.65 18.95 -11.85
CA VAL A 519 4.61 19.57 -10.92
C VAL A 519 6.02 18.98 -11.10
N GLU A 520 6.12 17.67 -11.33
CA GLU A 520 7.41 17.02 -11.59
C GLU A 520 7.99 17.42 -12.95
N ARG A 521 7.15 17.63 -13.97
CA ARG A 521 7.58 18.12 -15.29
C ARG A 521 8.17 19.53 -15.18
N GLU A 522 7.50 20.41 -14.43
CA GLU A 522 8.02 21.76 -14.13
C GLU A 522 9.35 21.68 -13.37
N PHE A 523 9.46 20.78 -12.39
CA PHE A 523 10.69 20.54 -11.65
C PHE A 523 11.83 20.05 -12.57
N ILE A 524 11.58 19.07 -13.46
CA ILE A 524 12.57 18.56 -14.42
C ILE A 524 13.01 19.68 -15.37
N SER A 525 12.08 20.47 -15.89
CA SER A 525 12.40 21.62 -16.75
C SER A 525 13.25 22.66 -16.01
N TYR A 526 12.93 22.95 -14.74
CA TYR A 526 13.72 23.85 -13.90
C TYR A 526 15.11 23.29 -13.62
N LYS A 527 15.22 21.99 -13.32
CA LYS A 527 16.49 21.27 -13.12
C LYS A 527 17.38 21.35 -14.35
N ASN A 528 16.84 21.08 -15.53
CA ASN A 528 17.61 21.04 -16.77
C ASN A 528 18.20 22.40 -17.14
N LYS A 529 17.52 23.50 -16.77
CA LYS A 529 17.97 24.89 -16.93
C LYS A 529 19.05 25.33 -15.94
N GLN A 530 19.32 24.56 -14.88
CA GLN A 530 20.37 24.92 -13.91
C GLN A 530 21.75 24.86 -14.57
N GLY A 531 22.56 25.90 -14.35
CA GLY A 531 23.97 25.93 -14.73
C GLY A 531 24.87 25.47 -13.59
N ILE A 532 25.82 24.58 -13.90
CA ILE A 532 26.87 24.14 -12.98
C ILE A 532 28.21 24.62 -13.51
N SER A 533 29.00 25.26 -12.66
CA SER A 533 30.31 25.80 -13.01
C SER A 533 31.43 24.80 -12.71
N LEU A 534 32.55 24.88 -13.43
CA LEU A 534 33.72 24.02 -13.20
C LEU A 534 34.24 24.06 -11.73
N PRO A 535 34.28 25.22 -11.04
CA PRO A 535 34.66 25.25 -9.63
C PRO A 535 33.72 24.45 -8.71
N GLU A 536 32.42 24.39 -9.00
CA GLU A 536 31.46 23.59 -8.25
C GLU A 536 31.72 22.09 -8.44
N ILE A 537 32.02 21.67 -9.69
CA ILE A 537 32.37 20.28 -10.00
C ILE A 537 33.64 19.88 -9.23
N LYS A 538 34.69 20.69 -9.31
CA LYS A 538 35.95 20.46 -8.58
C LYS A 538 35.73 20.32 -7.08
N LYS A 539 35.00 21.26 -6.48
CA LYS A 539 34.68 21.24 -5.05
C LYS A 539 33.97 19.94 -4.66
N GLN A 540 33.07 19.44 -5.50
CA GLN A 540 32.35 18.20 -5.20
C GLN A 540 33.27 16.97 -5.22
N ILE A 541 34.24 16.91 -6.16
CA ILE A 541 35.28 15.88 -6.17
C ILE A 541 36.14 15.96 -4.90
N GLU A 542 36.58 17.17 -4.52
CA GLU A 542 37.36 17.39 -3.30
C GLU A 542 36.63 16.90 -2.06
N GLU A 543 35.33 17.16 -1.93
CA GLU A 543 34.52 16.67 -0.81
C GLU A 543 34.42 15.14 -0.76
N ILE A 544 34.27 14.48 -1.92
CA ILE A 544 34.26 13.01 -1.99
C ILE A 544 35.62 12.45 -1.57
N LEU A 545 36.72 13.03 -2.06
CA LEU A 545 38.08 12.63 -1.72
C LEU A 545 38.37 12.86 -0.22
N GLN A 546 38.00 14.01 0.32
CA GLN A 546 38.20 14.35 1.72
C GLN A 546 37.47 13.37 2.66
N ASN A 547 36.27 12.92 2.27
CA ASN A 547 35.50 11.96 3.05
C ASN A 547 35.96 10.51 2.89
N SER A 548 36.64 10.18 1.78
CA SER A 548 37.05 8.81 1.46
C SER A 548 38.52 8.51 1.76
N LEU A 549 39.38 9.52 1.77
CA LEU A 549 40.83 9.39 1.94
C LEU A 549 41.28 9.91 3.30
N SER A 550 41.77 8.99 4.12
CA SER A 550 42.44 9.33 5.37
C SER A 550 43.52 8.30 5.67
N LEU A 551 44.69 8.75 6.08
CA LEU A 551 45.80 7.86 6.41
C LEU A 551 46.54 8.38 7.63
N SER A 552 46.64 7.53 8.63
CA SER A 552 47.57 7.70 9.74
C SER A 552 48.78 6.79 9.52
N PHE A 553 49.97 7.33 9.76
CA PHE A 553 51.20 6.59 9.59
C PHE A 553 52.08 6.72 10.84
N LYS A 554 52.53 5.58 11.34
CA LYS A 554 53.52 5.47 12.42
C LYS A 554 54.70 4.69 11.92
N TYR A 555 55.90 5.26 12.05
CA TYR A 555 57.12 4.57 11.63
C TYR A 555 57.55 3.58 12.72
N LYS A 556 57.35 2.27 12.47
CA LYS A 556 57.66 1.19 13.42
C LYS A 556 57.07 1.46 14.82
N ALA A 557 57.88 1.36 15.87
CA ALA A 557 57.47 1.70 17.23
C ALA A 557 57.73 3.18 17.60
N GLY A 558 58.15 3.99 16.62
CA GLY A 558 58.61 5.35 16.77
C GLY A 558 57.54 6.43 16.49
N PRO A 559 57.91 7.55 15.85
CA PRO A 559 57.03 8.71 15.69
C PRO A 559 55.91 8.49 14.68
N SER A 560 54.81 9.24 14.88
CA SER A 560 53.70 9.35 13.93
C SER A 560 53.99 10.48 12.95
N ILE A 561 53.95 10.19 11.65
CA ILE A 561 54.27 11.17 10.60
C ILE A 561 52.96 11.82 10.11
N PRO A 562 52.89 13.16 10.07
CA PRO A 562 51.77 13.86 9.47
C PRO A 562 51.61 13.50 7.98
N ILE A 563 50.39 13.23 7.55
CA ILE A 563 50.05 13.04 6.14
C ILE A 563 49.02 14.09 5.76
N GLU A 564 49.39 14.87 4.75
CA GLU A 564 48.54 15.86 4.10
C GLU A 564 48.16 15.33 2.71
N TRP A 565 46.95 15.61 2.28
CA TRP A 565 46.42 15.26 0.97
C TRP A 565 46.10 16.53 0.20
N SER A 566 46.21 16.46 -1.12
CA SER A 566 45.77 17.52 -2.04
C SER A 566 45.14 16.90 -3.28
N TYR A 567 44.19 17.62 -3.87
CA TYR A 567 43.65 17.30 -5.19
C TYR A 567 44.04 18.41 -6.16
N ASN A 568 44.78 18.07 -7.22
CA ASN A 568 45.14 18.98 -8.31
C ASN A 568 45.74 20.34 -7.85
N ASP A 569 46.61 20.33 -6.83
CA ASP A 569 47.22 21.53 -6.19
C ASP A 569 46.25 22.54 -5.55
N ASP A 570 44.97 22.22 -5.49
CA ASP A 570 43.92 23.07 -4.94
C ASP A 570 43.81 22.82 -3.42
N LYS A 571 42.62 22.42 -2.93
CA LYS A 571 42.36 22.29 -1.49
C LYS A 571 43.21 21.18 -0.85
N ARG A 572 43.86 21.50 0.27
CA ARG A 572 44.59 20.52 1.11
C ARG A 572 43.77 20.10 2.32
N TRP A 573 43.92 18.84 2.73
CA TRP A 573 43.31 18.32 3.95
C TRP A 573 44.23 17.31 4.66
N GLY A 574 43.97 17.01 5.93
CA GLY A 574 44.81 16.12 6.73
C GLY A 574 45.73 16.88 7.67
N LYS A 575 46.85 16.25 8.05
CA LYS A 575 47.82 16.82 9.01
C LYS A 575 49.01 17.43 8.26
N PRO A 576 49.19 18.76 8.32
CA PRO A 576 50.28 19.43 7.62
C PRO A 576 51.64 19.13 8.26
N GLY A 577 52.72 19.45 7.55
CA GLY A 577 54.10 19.41 8.09
C GLY A 577 54.81 18.06 7.98
N GLY A 578 54.30 17.15 7.14
CA GLY A 578 54.91 15.86 6.88
C GLY A 578 54.93 15.49 5.40
N ILE A 579 54.37 14.33 5.05
CA ILE A 579 54.30 13.81 3.69
C ILE A 579 53.04 14.34 3.01
N LEU A 580 53.18 14.84 1.77
CA LEU A 580 52.08 15.28 0.93
C LEU A 580 51.70 14.17 -0.06
N VAL A 581 50.44 13.78 -0.11
CA VAL A 581 49.89 12.91 -1.15
C VAL A 581 49.07 13.77 -2.12
N LYS A 582 49.52 13.83 -3.37
CA LYS A 582 48.89 14.64 -4.42
C LYS A 582 48.11 13.75 -5.38
N VAL A 583 46.79 13.85 -5.33
CA VAL A 583 45.86 13.14 -6.21
C VAL A 583 45.59 14.00 -7.44
N PHE A 584 45.79 13.41 -8.62
CA PHE A 584 45.56 14.09 -9.90
C PHE A 584 44.15 13.85 -10.44
N PRO A 585 43.67 14.68 -11.40
CA PRO A 585 42.37 14.51 -12.03
C PRO A 585 42.12 13.12 -12.64
N PHE A 586 40.86 12.70 -12.67
CA PHE A 586 40.39 11.41 -13.21
C PHE A 586 40.33 11.36 -14.74
N LYS A 587 40.91 12.33 -15.44
CA LYS A 587 40.91 12.38 -16.91
C LYS A 587 42.09 13.22 -17.41
N GLY A 588 42.68 12.81 -18.54
CA GLY A 588 43.68 13.61 -19.25
C GLY A 588 45.10 13.59 -18.66
N MET A 589 45.44 12.58 -17.85
CA MET A 589 46.76 12.48 -17.20
C MET A 589 47.79 11.62 -17.96
N GLU A 590 47.37 10.88 -18.99
CA GLU A 590 48.20 9.87 -19.67
C GLU A 590 49.50 10.46 -20.26
N ASP A 591 49.41 11.61 -20.91
CA ASP A 591 50.56 12.29 -21.54
C ASP A 591 51.49 12.99 -20.52
N GLN A 592 51.07 13.14 -19.27
CA GLN A 592 51.81 13.88 -18.23
C GLN A 592 52.64 12.97 -17.32
N ILE A 593 52.46 11.64 -17.39
CA ILE A 593 53.09 10.67 -16.48
C ILE A 593 54.62 10.80 -16.49
N ALA A 594 55.26 10.87 -17.67
CA ALA A 594 56.73 10.95 -17.78
C ALA A 594 57.31 12.24 -17.16
N ASN A 595 56.56 13.34 -17.26
CA ASN A 595 56.95 14.61 -16.63
C ASN A 595 56.83 14.51 -15.10
N LEU A 596 55.77 13.87 -14.60
CA LEU A 596 55.56 13.66 -13.16
C LEU A 596 56.60 12.72 -12.53
N GLU A 597 57.05 11.70 -13.25
CA GLU A 597 58.17 10.85 -12.82
C GLU A 597 59.42 11.70 -12.56
N SER A 598 59.73 12.64 -13.47
CA SER A 598 60.87 13.55 -13.33
C SER A 598 60.68 14.58 -12.22
N GLU A 599 59.48 15.13 -12.08
CA GLU A 599 59.14 16.09 -11.02
C GLU A 599 59.24 15.47 -9.62
N SER A 600 58.79 14.21 -9.47
CA SER A 600 58.77 13.49 -8.20
C SER A 600 60.14 13.31 -7.54
N ALA A 601 61.22 13.44 -8.31
CA ALA A 601 62.60 13.36 -7.81
C ALA A 601 63.03 14.60 -7.00
N ASN A 602 62.45 15.76 -7.32
CA ASN A 602 62.78 17.02 -6.67
C ASN A 602 61.92 17.26 -5.42
N HIS A 603 60.79 16.55 -5.29
CA HIS A 603 59.84 16.65 -4.19
C HIS A 603 59.85 15.40 -3.32
N LYS A 604 60.87 15.27 -2.46
CA LYS A 604 61.08 14.10 -1.61
C LYS A 604 59.94 13.85 -0.62
N GLU A 605 59.22 14.90 -0.28
CA GLU A 605 58.06 14.93 0.61
C GLU A 605 56.74 14.54 -0.06
N THR A 606 56.71 14.44 -1.40
CA THR A 606 55.45 14.32 -2.16
C THR A 606 55.32 12.96 -2.83
N ILE A 607 54.16 12.32 -2.65
CA ILE A 607 53.74 11.11 -3.36
C ILE A 607 52.65 11.51 -4.36
N TYR A 608 52.85 11.16 -5.62
CA TYR A 608 51.94 11.51 -6.71
C TYR A 608 51.02 10.31 -7.00
N VAL A 609 49.71 10.53 -7.02
CA VAL A 609 48.69 9.49 -7.26
C VAL A 609 47.90 9.84 -8.52
N ILE A 610 47.96 8.97 -9.51
CA ILE A 610 47.22 9.09 -10.77
C ILE A 610 46.13 8.02 -10.80
N PRO A 611 44.84 8.38 -10.64
CA PRO A 611 43.74 7.43 -10.72
C PRO A 611 43.54 6.93 -12.16
N THR A 612 42.87 5.79 -12.31
CA THR A 612 42.35 5.35 -13.62
C THR A 612 41.29 6.33 -14.13
N SER A 613 41.17 6.46 -15.46
CA SER A 613 40.23 7.40 -16.08
C SER A 613 38.76 7.08 -15.77
N ILE A 614 37.96 8.12 -15.50
CA ILE A 614 36.48 8.06 -15.42
C ILE A 614 35.94 9.11 -16.40
N ASP A 615 35.51 8.67 -17.58
CA ASP A 615 35.21 9.58 -18.71
C ASP A 615 34.02 10.50 -18.48
N ASP A 616 33.02 10.04 -17.73
CA ASP A 616 31.72 10.68 -17.48
C ASP A 616 31.62 11.30 -16.07
N ILE A 617 32.73 11.41 -15.33
CA ILE A 617 32.75 11.93 -13.96
C ILE A 617 32.13 13.34 -13.86
N GLU A 618 32.44 14.22 -14.80
CA GLU A 618 31.92 15.58 -14.82
C GLU A 618 30.42 15.61 -15.12
N GLU A 619 29.95 14.79 -16.07
CA GLU A 619 28.53 14.70 -16.44
C GLU A 619 27.69 14.19 -15.25
N LYS A 620 28.17 13.15 -14.56
CA LYS A 620 27.56 12.61 -13.34
C LYS A 620 27.46 13.66 -12.23
N ILE A 621 28.53 14.43 -12.00
CA ILE A 621 28.53 15.49 -10.97
C ILE A 621 27.59 16.63 -11.38
N VAL A 622 27.62 17.06 -12.64
CA VAL A 622 26.71 18.09 -13.16
C VAL A 622 25.26 17.67 -12.93
N GLU A 623 24.89 16.43 -13.23
CA GLU A 623 23.53 15.96 -13.01
C GLU A 623 23.12 15.98 -11.53
N ILE A 624 24.00 15.52 -10.64
CA ILE A 624 23.79 15.55 -9.18
C ILE A 624 23.59 16.99 -8.70
N GLU A 625 24.47 17.91 -9.09
CA GLU A 625 24.42 19.30 -8.65
C GLU A 625 23.23 20.07 -9.24
N LYS A 626 22.86 19.83 -10.50
CA LYS A 626 21.63 20.39 -11.08
C LYS A 626 20.41 19.95 -10.27
N THR A 627 20.37 18.68 -9.87
CA THR A 627 19.27 18.12 -9.08
C THR A 627 19.23 18.74 -7.67
N LYS A 628 20.37 18.86 -6.99
CA LYS A 628 20.45 19.54 -5.67
C LYS A 628 19.97 20.99 -5.74
N LYS A 629 20.49 21.78 -6.69
CA LYS A 629 20.07 23.17 -6.90
C LYS A 629 18.58 23.27 -7.20
N ALA A 630 18.03 22.33 -7.97
CA ALA A 630 16.61 22.27 -8.26
C ALA A 630 15.77 22.02 -7.00
N ILE A 631 16.18 21.06 -6.16
CA ILE A 631 15.48 20.75 -4.89
C ILE A 631 15.45 21.97 -3.97
N ASP A 632 16.57 22.68 -3.83
CA ASP A 632 16.68 23.81 -2.90
C ASP A 632 15.90 25.05 -3.38
N ASN A 633 15.99 25.34 -4.68
CA ASN A 633 15.55 26.61 -5.26
C ASN A 633 14.21 26.57 -6.00
N PHE A 634 13.64 25.39 -6.29
CA PHE A 634 12.34 25.31 -6.94
C PHE A 634 11.24 25.86 -6.01
N GLN A 635 10.57 26.92 -6.47
CA GLN A 635 9.58 27.70 -5.73
C GLN A 635 8.14 27.27 -6.08
N SER A 636 7.84 25.97 -6.16
CA SER A 636 6.44 25.55 -6.03
C SER A 636 6.00 25.71 -4.57
N ASP A 637 4.69 25.78 -4.29
CA ASP A 637 4.15 25.78 -2.92
C ASP A 637 4.84 24.68 -2.09
N LYS A 638 5.83 25.07 -1.28
CA LYS A 638 6.72 24.18 -0.51
C LYS A 638 5.96 23.39 0.56
N SER A 639 4.67 23.68 0.73
CA SER A 639 3.72 23.03 1.61
C SER A 639 2.78 22.03 0.92
N SER A 640 2.87 21.86 -0.40
CA SER A 640 2.08 20.85 -1.10
C SER A 640 2.65 19.45 -0.89
N GLU A 641 1.80 18.49 -0.52
CA GLU A 641 2.16 17.08 -0.31
C GLU A 641 2.87 16.49 -1.54
N LYS A 642 2.41 16.85 -2.75
CA LYS A 642 2.99 16.43 -4.03
C LYS A 642 4.43 16.88 -4.24
N PHE A 643 4.83 18.07 -3.77
CA PHE A 643 6.21 18.52 -3.90
C PHE A 643 7.13 17.81 -2.90
N ASN A 644 6.64 17.48 -1.71
CA ASN A 644 7.41 16.70 -0.74
C ASN A 644 7.71 15.28 -1.25
N ASP A 645 6.78 14.67 -1.98
CA ASP A 645 7.00 13.37 -2.63
C ASP A 645 8.10 13.46 -3.70
N ILE A 646 8.04 14.48 -4.58
CA ILE A 646 9.06 14.75 -5.60
C ILE A 646 10.43 14.98 -4.93
N ARG A 647 10.48 15.83 -3.92
CA ARG A 647 11.71 16.11 -3.17
C ARG A 647 12.32 14.83 -2.60
N SER A 648 11.52 14.02 -1.91
CA SER A 648 11.98 12.76 -1.31
C SER A 648 12.52 11.78 -2.36
N LYS A 649 11.83 11.67 -3.51
CA LYS A 649 12.26 10.86 -4.66
C LYS A 649 13.63 11.29 -5.18
N TYR A 650 13.80 12.58 -5.50
CA TYR A 650 15.06 13.07 -6.07
C TYR A 650 16.21 13.16 -5.05
N GLU A 651 15.94 13.37 -3.76
CA GLU A 651 16.95 13.24 -2.70
C GLU A 651 17.48 11.80 -2.60
N SER A 652 16.60 10.80 -2.74
CA SER A 652 17.01 9.39 -2.79
C SER A 652 17.87 9.10 -4.03
N ILE A 653 17.46 9.60 -5.21
CA ILE A 653 18.24 9.51 -6.45
C ILE A 653 19.65 10.09 -6.27
N ILE A 654 19.76 11.29 -5.70
CA ILE A 654 21.05 11.93 -5.45
C ILE A 654 21.92 11.06 -4.55
N LYS A 655 21.35 10.53 -3.46
CA LYS A 655 22.08 9.70 -2.50
C LYS A 655 22.65 8.44 -3.14
N GLU A 656 21.88 7.79 -4.01
CA GLU A 656 22.33 6.61 -4.74
C GLU A 656 23.42 6.95 -5.76
N LYS A 657 23.20 7.97 -6.60
CA LYS A 657 24.20 8.44 -7.58
C LYS A 657 25.51 8.85 -6.91
N PHE A 658 25.43 9.53 -5.76
CA PHE A 658 26.63 9.93 -5.00
C PHE A 658 27.39 8.72 -4.43
N LYS A 659 26.67 7.70 -3.98
CA LYS A 659 27.26 6.44 -3.48
C LYS A 659 27.92 5.64 -4.59
N GLU A 660 27.29 5.56 -5.75
CA GLU A 660 27.85 4.93 -6.95
C GLU A 660 29.11 5.65 -7.41
N LEU A 661 29.03 6.99 -7.58
CA LEU A 661 30.18 7.82 -7.94
C LEU A 661 31.34 7.67 -6.94
N GLY A 662 31.03 7.63 -5.63
CA GLY A 662 32.05 7.39 -4.61
C GLY A 662 32.73 6.02 -4.73
N ARG A 663 32.00 4.97 -5.15
CA ARG A 663 32.59 3.64 -5.41
C ARG A 663 33.44 3.62 -6.67
N GLU A 664 33.01 4.31 -7.73
CA GLU A 664 33.79 4.45 -8.97
C GLU A 664 35.10 5.20 -8.71
N ILE A 665 35.04 6.37 -8.06
CA ILE A 665 36.21 7.13 -7.63
C ILE A 665 37.15 6.26 -6.80
N ARG A 666 36.60 5.50 -5.85
CA ARG A 666 37.38 4.60 -5.02
C ARG A 666 38.06 3.50 -5.85
N SER A 667 37.31 2.87 -6.76
CA SER A 667 37.89 1.85 -7.64
C SER A 667 38.95 2.41 -8.58
N ALA A 668 38.80 3.66 -9.04
CA ALA A 668 39.77 4.31 -9.91
C ALA A 668 41.08 4.64 -9.16
N LEU A 669 40.98 5.00 -7.87
CA LEU A 669 42.13 5.21 -7.00
C LEU A 669 42.84 3.89 -6.67
N ASP A 670 42.08 2.85 -6.32
CA ASP A 670 42.61 1.52 -5.95
C ASP A 670 43.19 0.74 -7.14
N LYS A 671 42.89 1.16 -8.39
CA LYS A 671 43.48 0.65 -9.64
C LYS A 671 44.44 1.65 -10.30
N GLY A 672 44.73 2.75 -9.61
CA GLY A 672 45.59 3.82 -10.10
C GLY A 672 47.07 3.47 -10.02
N ILE A 673 47.89 4.50 -10.21
CA ILE A 673 49.34 4.45 -10.17
C ILE A 673 49.86 5.42 -9.12
N ILE A 674 50.90 5.02 -8.39
CA ILE A 674 51.69 5.86 -7.50
C ILE A 674 53.04 6.16 -8.17
N ILE A 675 53.46 7.42 -8.13
CA ILE A 675 54.77 7.87 -8.58
C ILE A 675 55.53 8.50 -7.41
N TYR A 676 56.75 8.03 -7.20
CA TYR A 676 57.67 8.57 -6.21
C TYR A 676 59.13 8.39 -6.66
N ASN A 677 59.92 9.47 -6.65
CA ASN A 677 61.35 9.47 -6.95
C ASN A 677 61.71 8.67 -8.22
N TYR A 678 61.17 9.08 -9.38
CA TYR A 678 61.28 8.44 -10.70
C TYR A 678 60.62 7.05 -10.83
N THR A 679 60.10 6.48 -9.75
CA THR A 679 59.53 5.14 -9.77
C THR A 679 58.02 5.21 -9.89
N LYS A 680 57.50 4.51 -10.90
CA LYS A 680 56.08 4.25 -11.11
C LYS A 680 55.72 2.89 -10.52
N THR A 681 54.63 2.80 -9.77
CA THR A 681 54.15 1.55 -9.18
C THR A 681 52.63 1.51 -9.23
N ASP A 682 52.06 0.40 -9.69
CA ASP A 682 50.61 0.20 -9.67
C ASP A 682 50.11 0.03 -8.24
N VAL A 683 48.92 0.55 -7.95
CA VAL A 683 48.28 0.36 -6.66
C VAL A 683 47.84 -1.10 -6.52
N ASN A 684 48.31 -1.74 -5.45
CA ASN A 684 47.96 -3.12 -5.12
C ASN A 684 47.01 -3.13 -3.91
N GLY A 685 45.73 -3.41 -4.16
CA GLY A 685 44.70 -3.39 -3.12
C GLY A 685 44.20 -1.99 -2.85
N ARG A 686 44.20 -1.54 -1.59
CA ARG A 686 43.77 -0.18 -1.24
C ARG A 686 44.89 0.82 -1.44
N LEU A 687 44.56 1.99 -1.98
CA LEU A 687 45.50 3.09 -2.17
C LEU A 687 46.31 3.41 -0.90
N GLU A 688 45.66 3.52 0.26
CA GLU A 688 46.33 3.86 1.52
C GLU A 688 47.34 2.81 1.97
N ASP A 689 47.09 1.53 1.65
CA ASP A 689 48.01 0.45 1.98
C ASP A 689 49.25 0.50 1.08
N SER A 690 49.06 0.71 -0.23
CA SER A 690 50.16 0.92 -1.19
C SER A 690 50.97 2.18 -0.85
N ILE A 691 50.31 3.27 -0.42
CA ILE A 691 51.00 4.47 0.08
C ILE A 691 51.79 4.13 1.35
N ARG A 692 51.23 3.37 2.30
CA ARG A 692 51.94 2.97 3.53
C ARG A 692 53.19 2.15 3.22
N GLU A 693 53.11 1.25 2.25
CA GLU A 693 54.25 0.47 1.76
C GLU A 693 55.30 1.36 1.08
N MET A 694 54.88 2.27 0.20
CA MET A 694 55.75 3.25 -0.45
C MET A 694 56.48 4.14 0.58
N ILE A 695 55.75 4.58 1.62
CA ILE A 695 56.33 5.37 2.70
C ILE A 695 57.43 4.57 3.41
N ASN A 696 57.12 3.34 3.85
CA ASN A 696 58.08 2.50 4.58
C ASN A 696 59.31 2.11 3.77
N SER A 697 59.13 1.80 2.49
CA SER A 697 60.21 1.29 1.62
C SER A 697 61.12 2.39 1.10
N ASN A 698 60.55 3.52 0.68
CA ASN A 698 61.28 4.55 -0.07
C ASN A 698 61.24 5.93 0.62
N VAL A 699 60.05 6.42 0.98
CA VAL A 699 59.89 7.84 1.40
C VAL A 699 60.61 8.14 2.70
N ILE A 700 60.54 7.26 3.69
CA ILE A 700 61.21 7.46 4.98
C ILE A 700 62.72 7.61 4.79
N SER A 701 63.34 6.73 4.00
CA SER A 701 64.78 6.77 3.77
C SER A 701 65.24 8.05 3.07
N ASN A 702 64.42 8.59 2.18
CA ASN A 702 64.76 9.76 1.36
C ASN A 702 64.42 11.10 2.04
N TYR A 703 63.31 11.16 2.79
CA TYR A 703 62.80 12.39 3.38
C TYR A 703 63.03 12.49 4.90
N TYR A 704 63.10 11.38 5.62
CA TYR A 704 63.39 11.34 7.06
C TYR A 704 64.61 10.44 7.38
N PRO A 705 65.80 10.73 6.81
CA PRO A 705 66.97 9.85 6.93
C PRO A 705 67.45 9.65 8.39
N ASN A 706 67.13 10.58 9.30
CA ASN A 706 67.58 10.53 10.70
C ASN A 706 66.49 10.05 11.67
N ILE A 707 65.36 9.53 11.19
CA ILE A 707 64.25 9.11 12.04
C ILE A 707 64.61 7.97 12.99
N THR A 708 63.96 7.96 14.16
CA THR A 708 64.05 6.86 15.11
C THR A 708 62.95 5.84 14.85
N SER A 709 63.32 4.55 14.89
CA SER A 709 62.38 3.43 14.83
C SER A 709 61.64 3.16 16.13
N GLN A 710 62.09 3.74 17.24
CA GLN A 710 61.44 3.73 18.55
C GLN A 710 61.28 5.15 19.10
N THR A 711 60.51 5.26 20.19
CA THR A 711 60.27 6.51 20.91
C THR A 711 60.72 6.35 22.36
N ALA A 712 61.53 7.28 22.88
CA ALA A 712 61.82 7.33 24.31
C ALA A 712 60.58 7.70 25.13
N SER A 713 60.53 7.31 26.40
CA SER A 713 59.46 7.69 27.32
C SER A 713 59.88 8.84 28.23
N ILE A 714 58.91 9.58 28.78
CA ILE A 714 59.16 10.60 29.81
C ILE A 714 59.86 9.99 31.05
N GLU A 715 59.63 8.71 31.33
CA GLU A 715 60.29 8.02 32.44
C GLU A 715 61.77 7.78 32.15
N ASP A 716 62.14 7.52 30.89
CA ASP A 716 63.55 7.42 30.48
C ASP A 716 64.27 8.76 30.69
N VAL A 717 63.63 9.88 30.33
CA VAL A 717 64.15 11.23 30.58
C VAL A 717 64.43 11.45 32.07
N LYS A 718 63.48 11.08 32.95
CA LYS A 718 63.65 11.23 34.40
C LYS A 718 64.78 10.35 34.94
N LYS A 719 64.94 9.13 34.42
CA LYS A 719 66.01 8.22 34.82
C LYS A 719 67.37 8.78 34.45
N VAL A 720 67.52 9.37 33.24
CA VAL A 720 68.78 10.01 32.83
C VAL A 720 69.18 11.12 33.80
N LEU A 721 68.23 11.95 34.23
CA LEU A 721 68.49 13.07 35.15
C LEU A 721 68.74 12.65 36.61
N LYS A 722 68.43 11.41 37.02
CA LYS A 722 68.40 11.00 38.44
C LYS A 722 69.26 9.79 38.79
N GLU A 723 69.46 8.86 37.86
CA GLU A 723 70.24 7.64 38.12
C GLU A 723 71.75 7.94 38.17
N PRO A 724 72.52 7.21 38.98
CA PRO A 724 73.97 7.37 39.02
C PRO A 724 74.61 6.92 37.70
N LYS A 725 75.72 7.56 37.33
CA LYS A 725 76.45 7.38 36.06
C LYS A 725 76.56 5.91 35.62
N GLY A 726 77.04 5.03 36.49
CA GLY A 726 77.22 3.60 36.19
C GLY A 726 75.95 2.78 35.93
N LYS A 727 74.75 3.39 35.94
CA LYS A 727 73.48 2.74 35.58
C LYS A 727 72.83 3.32 34.31
N LEU A 728 73.36 4.42 33.76
CA LEU A 728 72.74 5.12 32.62
C LEU A 728 72.66 4.26 31.36
N TYR A 729 73.64 3.38 31.13
CA TYR A 729 73.67 2.43 30.00
C TYR A 729 72.50 1.44 29.98
N SER A 730 71.85 1.21 31.13
CA SER A 730 70.75 0.27 31.27
C SER A 730 69.37 0.89 31.01
N ILE A 731 69.30 2.22 30.83
CA ILE A 731 68.03 2.95 30.64
C ILE A 731 67.38 2.55 29.31
N ARG A 732 68.16 2.49 28.22
CA ARG A 732 67.72 2.06 26.89
C ARG A 732 68.84 1.27 26.22
N SER A 733 68.47 0.20 25.52
CA SER A 733 69.38 -0.70 24.80
C SER A 733 69.05 -0.83 23.31
N ASP A 734 68.09 -0.05 22.81
CA ASP A 734 67.75 -0.04 21.40
C ASP A 734 68.71 0.81 20.57
N ASN A 735 68.85 0.48 19.29
CA ASN A 735 69.78 1.12 18.36
C ASN A 735 69.56 2.64 18.18
N ASP A 736 68.40 3.17 18.58
CA ASP A 736 68.10 4.60 18.44
C ASP A 736 68.41 5.41 19.70
N HIS A 737 68.39 4.79 20.89
CA HIS A 737 68.47 5.51 22.17
C HIS A 737 69.55 4.99 23.12
N ALA A 738 70.37 4.01 22.73
CA ALA A 738 71.54 3.58 23.50
C ALA A 738 72.67 4.63 23.43
N VAL A 739 72.45 5.78 24.08
CA VAL A 739 73.35 6.96 24.01
C VAL A 739 74.51 6.91 24.99
N PHE A 740 74.56 5.92 25.89
CA PHE A 740 75.62 5.75 26.90
C PHE A 740 76.42 4.46 26.66
N ASP A 741 77.72 4.49 26.93
CA ASP A 741 78.57 3.28 26.91
C ASP A 741 78.42 2.44 28.20
N LYS A 742 79.14 1.32 28.30
CA LYS A 742 79.03 0.40 29.45
C LYS A 742 79.45 1.01 30.79
N ASP A 743 80.26 2.08 30.76
CA ASP A 743 80.71 2.80 31.94
C ASP A 743 79.77 3.97 32.30
N GLY A 744 78.75 4.20 31.46
CA GLY A 744 77.77 5.28 31.61
C GLY A 744 78.26 6.63 31.10
N GLU A 745 79.32 6.66 30.28
CA GLU A 745 79.77 7.86 29.58
C GLU A 745 78.88 8.12 28.36
N LEU A 746 78.62 9.40 28.06
CA LEU A 746 77.81 9.82 26.92
C LEU A 746 78.59 9.60 25.61
N ILE A 747 77.96 8.95 24.64
CA ILE A 747 78.53 8.74 23.32
C ILE A 747 78.27 10.00 22.47
N GLU A 748 79.20 10.95 22.49
CA GLU A 748 79.04 12.25 21.80
C GLU A 748 78.78 12.12 20.29
N GLY A 749 79.34 11.09 19.64
CA GLY A 749 79.14 10.78 18.23
C GLY A 749 77.81 10.08 17.89
N HIS A 750 76.96 9.80 18.89
CA HIS A 750 75.68 9.13 18.68
C HIS A 750 74.73 10.00 17.87
N LYS A 751 73.93 9.40 16.97
CA LYS A 751 73.06 10.12 16.02
C LYS A 751 72.09 11.11 16.67
N LEU A 752 71.57 10.82 17.87
CA LEU A 752 70.74 11.78 18.62
C LEU A 752 71.57 12.91 19.22
N ILE A 753 72.67 12.57 19.88
CA ILE A 753 73.47 13.48 20.70
C ILE A 753 74.24 14.46 19.83
N ASN A 754 74.90 13.98 18.77
CA ASN A 754 75.71 14.81 17.88
C ASN A 754 74.89 15.93 17.22
N HIS A 755 73.65 15.65 16.81
CA HIS A 755 72.81 16.67 16.16
C HIS A 755 72.23 17.68 17.17
N ILE A 756 71.81 17.22 18.35
CA ILE A 756 71.29 18.12 19.39
C ILE A 756 72.40 19.00 19.97
N SER A 757 73.58 18.45 20.26
CA SER A 757 74.70 19.19 20.84
C SER A 757 75.20 20.30 19.91
N GLN A 758 75.19 20.07 18.59
CA GLN A 758 75.53 21.09 17.58
C GLN A 758 74.45 22.19 17.45
N PHE A 759 73.19 21.85 17.70
CA PHE A 759 72.07 22.80 17.60
C PHE A 759 71.92 23.68 18.85
N ILE A 760 72.21 23.13 20.03
CA ILE A 760 72.15 23.87 21.30
C ILE A 760 73.29 24.91 21.33
N LYS A 761 72.92 26.19 21.35
CA LYS A 761 73.82 27.33 21.49
C LYS A 761 73.37 28.18 22.68
N LYS A 762 74.19 29.17 23.06
CA LYS A 762 73.82 30.15 24.09
C LYS A 762 72.54 30.88 23.63
N ASN A 763 71.44 30.73 24.40
CA ASN A 763 70.09 31.26 24.17
C ASN A 763 69.10 30.45 23.27
N THR A 764 69.34 29.17 22.99
CA THR A 764 68.33 28.33 22.30
C THR A 764 67.11 28.04 23.20
N ARG A 765 65.87 28.25 22.71
CA ARG A 765 64.65 27.91 23.45
C ARG A 765 64.26 26.45 23.22
N GLY A 766 63.61 25.82 24.20
CA GLY A 766 63.12 24.45 24.08
C GLY A 766 62.11 24.25 22.95
N SER A 767 61.28 25.26 22.66
CA SER A 767 60.37 25.27 21.51
C SER A 767 61.11 25.10 20.19
N ASP A 768 62.23 25.80 20.03
CA ASP A 768 63.00 25.84 18.78
C ASP A 768 63.66 24.48 18.52
N ILE A 769 64.08 23.79 19.59
CA ILE A 769 64.61 22.43 19.53
C ILE A 769 63.51 21.46 19.10
N ILE A 770 62.34 21.53 19.74
CA ILE A 770 61.20 20.66 19.41
C ILE A 770 60.78 20.88 17.95
N ASP A 771 60.58 22.13 17.53
CA ASP A 771 60.14 22.45 16.17
C ASP A 771 61.13 22.01 15.08
N ASN A 772 62.44 22.08 15.36
CA ASN A 772 63.46 21.64 14.42
C ASN A 772 63.53 20.11 14.29
N PHE A 773 63.57 19.40 15.42
CA PHE A 773 63.80 17.95 15.44
C PHE A 773 62.52 17.11 15.25
N THR A 774 61.34 17.70 15.36
CA THR A 774 60.06 17.05 14.97
C THR A 774 59.83 17.05 13.46
N ARG A 775 60.56 17.87 12.68
CA ARG A 775 60.46 17.97 11.21
C ARG A 775 61.51 17.12 10.50
N SER A 776 61.35 16.95 9.19
CA SER A 776 62.40 16.37 8.33
C SER A 776 63.70 17.18 8.47
N PRO A 777 64.89 16.54 8.50
CA PRO A 777 65.16 15.12 8.24
C PRO A 777 65.00 14.16 9.43
N TYR A 778 64.54 14.63 10.59
CA TYR A 778 64.56 13.88 11.85
C TYR A 778 63.22 13.23 12.20
N GLY A 779 62.14 14.00 12.30
CA GLY A 779 60.81 13.47 12.64
C GLY A 779 60.69 12.89 14.05
N TRP A 780 61.56 13.25 15.00
CA TRP A 780 61.60 12.65 16.34
C TRP A 780 60.40 13.04 17.19
N THR A 781 60.03 12.20 18.15
CA THR A 781 59.00 12.57 19.14
C THR A 781 59.56 13.58 20.15
N GLN A 782 58.66 14.35 20.77
CA GLN A 782 59.02 15.30 21.81
C GLN A 782 59.78 14.62 22.96
N GLU A 783 59.36 13.41 23.37
CA GLU A 783 60.02 12.65 24.43
C GLU A 783 61.42 12.20 24.04
N THR A 784 61.63 11.83 22.78
CA THR A 784 62.96 11.45 22.25
C THR A 784 63.90 12.65 22.23
N ILE A 785 63.39 13.82 21.86
CA ILE A 785 64.14 15.08 21.91
C ILE A 785 64.50 15.43 23.35
N MET A 786 63.53 15.36 24.28
CA MET A 786 63.77 15.61 25.69
C MET A 786 64.78 14.61 26.28
N TYR A 787 64.71 13.34 25.88
CA TYR A 787 65.64 12.29 26.32
C TYR A 787 67.08 12.57 25.89
N ALA A 788 67.29 13.11 24.69
CA ALA A 788 68.61 13.42 24.19
C ALA A 788 69.14 14.80 24.65
N VAL A 789 68.28 15.68 25.16
CA VAL A 789 68.66 16.96 25.82
C VAL A 789 69.00 16.76 27.30
N ALA A 790 68.27 15.89 27.99
CA ALA A 790 68.51 15.48 29.37
C ALA A 790 69.81 14.67 29.48
#